data_AF-A0A813DRF0-F1
#
_entry.id   AF-A0A813DRF0-F1
#
_cell.length_a   1.000
_cell.length_b   1.000
_cell.length_c   1.000
_cell.angle_alpha   90.00
_cell.angle_beta   90.00
_cell.angle_gamma   90.00
#
_symmetry.space_group_name_H-M   'P 1'
#
loop_
_entity.id
_entity.type
_entity.pdbx_description
1 polymer ?
#
loop_
_entity_poly.entity_id
_entity_poly.type
_entity_poly.pdbx_seq_one_letter_code
_entity_poly.pdbx_strand_id
1 'polypeptide(L)'
;MTPQQAGEAASTAASKEARFFALAAGRAPEQAAEDAKAAAKAFALSVGMSSKQAAEADVEMSSKVAFDTAMSAGKTLEQASEAAGKAGAKAAAAAGVSAQKAAETAAAVAGKFVAKAALAEGKAPSAAADEAGRAAAKAAAAAGLGEDLAVAAAALAAGAAAADAALAGGRSEEDAALEAGQAASELAKGFGQWPDQCAQAAGKVAQQAAMAAGISSQESAEIAAKAAGQSAMRAALFGGQSPEQSAQEAGKAAAKAATTAGMSPQMAAEAAAAIAGNSFARAAKFAGQPPALCAEVAGRAAARSAAAAGMTPFQSAREAAKAVARVTGVKEDLAACRAHMLEPLPEAGEAQLSPEEIARLTAKAAEEAGMAPILAGEVVANLAGKEAAEFALAKGYSTAEAAAFSGARAAIAGRAVGMTVQKAAETAALQAGLCAGGAALASRKTPDEAADAAGTAGMQAAVAEGLTPRLAAAAGAIAAGRIAFQAAMDSGLKNSLQAAEEAGTASIRVVTNAGFGRHQATKAAIVSAGQVALADSLERGQTPDQAVDAAAKAAHKVALAAGMSEDQAAEESASAAGRAAGEAVASVPPAEAAGAAAAKVAAGLGLTAQRAAQAAAVAAMKTALQIGLISGKSADKALESAAQAAAKAAAAAAGLTSEKSAEAAAAAAGIAAAELAAGEAKSDEAVAAAAGQAAKMAAVKLGLAVNLAGDAAAAAAEAAATEAALAAGKPSEKVAEAAQRAAKKARKADSSKVPLYVLAASLAVTILILLLGFFRRDEGAVGAADMTVVNIGTLKLKFGEKDILGLVVAAVVVFITGALQIT
;
A
#
# COMPACT_ATOMS: atom_id res chain seq x y z
N MET A 1 30.80 32.39 29.49
CA MET A 1 32.12 31.78 29.24
C MET A 1 32.40 30.77 30.32
N THR A 2 32.61 29.51 29.96
CA THR A 2 33.11 28.49 30.90
C THR A 2 34.56 28.80 31.28
N PRO A 3 35.09 28.27 32.41
CA PRO A 3 36.50 28.41 32.77
C PRO A 3 37.46 27.98 31.65
N GLN A 4 37.06 26.97 30.87
CA GLN A 4 37.79 26.51 29.68
C GLN A 4 37.82 27.57 28.57
N GLN A 5 36.68 28.17 28.23
CA GLN A 5 36.61 29.25 27.23
C GLN A 5 37.40 30.49 27.69
N ALA A 6 37.42 30.78 29.00
CA ALA A 6 38.24 31.84 29.57
C ALA A 6 39.75 31.54 29.49
N GLY A 7 40.13 30.29 29.77
CA GLY A 7 41.51 29.82 29.61
C GLY A 7 41.99 29.89 28.17
N GLU A 8 41.18 29.44 27.20
CA GLU A 8 41.50 29.51 25.77
C GLU A 8 41.63 30.95 25.25
N ALA A 9 40.70 31.84 25.64
CA ALA A 9 40.75 33.23 25.24
C ALA A 9 42.00 33.94 25.80
N ALA A 10 42.32 33.70 27.08
CA ALA A 10 43.48 34.29 27.73
C ALA A 10 44.81 33.71 27.24
N SER A 11 44.88 32.40 26.97
CA SER A 11 46.02 31.75 26.30
C SER A 11 46.26 32.33 24.90
N THR A 12 45.20 32.54 24.13
CA THR A 12 45.27 33.14 22.80
C THR A 12 45.75 34.59 22.85
N ALA A 13 45.27 35.37 23.82
CA ALA A 13 45.69 36.76 24.03
C ALA A 13 47.17 36.83 24.44
N ALA A 14 47.58 36.03 25.43
CA ALA A 14 48.97 35.94 25.88
C ALA A 14 49.92 35.52 24.76
N SER A 15 49.52 34.57 23.90
CA SER A 15 50.32 34.14 22.75
C SER A 15 50.46 35.24 21.70
N LYS A 16 49.39 36.00 21.41
CA LYS A 16 49.46 37.15 20.49
C LYS A 16 50.37 38.25 21.01
N GLU A 17 50.24 38.60 22.28
CA GLU A 17 51.08 39.61 22.92
C GLU A 17 52.54 39.17 22.97
N ALA A 18 52.83 37.93 23.41
CA ALA A 18 54.18 37.42 23.46
C ALA A 18 54.84 37.37 22.06
N ARG A 19 54.09 36.97 21.02
CA ARG A 19 54.58 36.99 19.63
C ARG A 19 54.85 38.41 19.15
N PHE A 20 53.96 39.36 19.47
CA PHE A 20 54.15 40.77 19.14
C PHE A 20 55.39 41.36 19.82
N PHE A 21 55.57 41.11 21.13
CA PHE A 21 56.73 41.59 21.87
C PHE A 21 58.03 40.95 21.42
N ALA A 22 58.04 39.65 21.10
CA ALA A 22 59.23 38.97 20.60
C ALA A 22 59.64 39.46 19.21
N LEU A 23 58.67 39.71 18.32
CA LEU A 23 58.93 40.33 17.02
C LEU A 23 59.41 41.79 17.16
N ALA A 24 58.80 42.57 18.06
CA ALA A 24 59.23 43.92 18.37
C ALA A 24 60.65 43.97 18.97
N ALA A 25 61.06 42.90 19.67
CA ALA A 25 62.41 42.72 20.19
C ALA A 25 63.41 42.19 19.14
N GLY A 26 63.03 42.12 17.87
CA GLY A 26 63.91 41.66 16.78
C GLY A 26 64.22 40.15 16.80
N ARG A 27 63.46 39.35 17.57
CA ARG A 27 63.64 37.89 17.55
C ARG A 27 63.15 37.34 16.21
N ALA A 28 63.83 36.29 15.73
CA ALA A 28 63.37 35.54 14.58
C ALA A 28 61.93 35.03 14.81
N PRO A 29 61.07 34.97 13.77
CA PRO A 29 59.66 34.57 13.91
C PRO A 29 59.45 33.22 14.60
N GLU A 30 60.39 32.30 14.40
CA GLU A 30 60.39 30.95 14.99
C GLU A 30 60.66 31.01 16.51
N GLN A 31 61.63 31.83 16.93
CA GLN A 31 61.95 32.02 18.34
C GLN A 31 60.79 32.72 19.07
N ALA A 32 60.20 33.73 18.42
CA ALA A 32 59.02 34.44 18.93
C ALA A 32 57.80 33.52 19.14
N ALA A 33 57.64 32.49 18.29
CA ALA A 33 56.59 31.50 18.44
C ALA A 33 56.84 30.54 19.63
N GLU A 34 58.09 30.11 19.83
CA GLU A 34 58.49 29.27 20.99
C GLU A 34 58.32 30.02 22.32
N ASP A 35 58.69 31.30 22.39
CA ASP A 35 58.51 32.11 23.60
C ASP A 35 57.02 32.29 23.93
N ALA A 36 56.19 32.56 22.92
CA ALA A 36 54.74 32.69 23.07
C ALA A 36 54.08 31.39 23.55
N LYS A 37 54.58 30.25 23.05
CA LYS A 37 54.16 28.91 23.45
C LYS A 37 54.48 28.62 24.92
N ALA A 38 55.71 28.90 25.36
CA ALA A 38 56.13 28.73 26.75
C ALA A 38 55.30 29.59 27.71
N ALA A 39 55.03 30.85 27.34
CA ALA A 39 54.19 31.76 28.11
C ALA A 39 52.74 31.28 28.21
N ALA A 40 52.14 30.83 27.10
CA ALA A 40 50.78 30.29 27.09
C ALA A 40 50.63 29.03 27.95
N LYS A 41 51.63 28.13 27.92
CA LYS A 41 51.66 26.93 28.76
C LYS A 41 51.78 27.27 30.25
N ALA A 42 52.67 28.19 30.61
CA ALA A 42 52.82 28.65 32.00
C ALA A 42 51.52 29.29 32.51
N PHE A 43 50.86 30.10 31.66
CA PHE A 43 49.58 30.70 31.99
C PHE A 43 48.46 29.66 32.15
N ALA A 44 48.33 28.71 31.23
CA ALA A 44 47.34 27.62 31.30
C ALA A 44 47.45 26.82 32.61
N LEU A 45 48.67 26.49 33.02
CA LEU A 45 48.92 25.82 34.30
C LEU A 45 48.56 26.72 35.49
N SER A 46 48.84 28.03 35.40
CA SER A 46 48.52 28.98 36.48
C SER A 46 47.02 29.19 36.71
N VAL A 47 46.19 29.02 35.68
CA VAL A 47 44.73 29.12 35.78
C VAL A 47 44.06 27.77 36.11
N GLY A 48 44.84 26.78 36.52
CA GLY A 48 44.34 25.49 36.99
C GLY A 48 43.93 24.51 35.90
N MET A 49 44.36 24.70 34.64
CA MET A 49 44.18 23.65 33.63
C MET A 49 45.01 22.41 34.00
N SER A 50 44.41 21.23 33.84
CA SER A 50 45.15 19.99 34.03
C SER A 50 46.32 19.90 33.03
N SER A 51 47.38 19.18 33.39
CA SER A 51 48.54 18.96 32.51
C SER A 51 48.14 18.39 31.14
N LYS A 52 47.10 17.57 31.10
CA LYS A 52 46.50 17.04 29.87
C LYS A 52 45.86 18.13 29.01
N GLN A 53 45.04 19.01 29.60
CA GLN A 53 44.41 20.11 28.87
C GLN A 53 45.44 21.13 28.38
N ALA A 54 46.48 21.40 29.18
CA ALA A 54 47.59 22.26 28.78
C ALA A 54 48.36 21.65 27.59
N ALA A 55 48.56 20.33 27.57
CA ALA A 55 49.17 19.63 26.45
C ALA A 55 48.31 19.67 25.18
N GLU A 56 47.00 19.47 25.29
CA GLU A 56 46.08 19.57 24.15
C GLU A 56 46.04 20.98 23.55
N ALA A 57 46.00 22.01 24.40
CA ALA A 57 46.08 23.41 23.98
C ALA A 57 47.43 23.75 23.29
N ASP A 58 48.52 23.15 23.76
CA ASP A 58 49.86 23.33 23.18
C ASP A 58 49.96 22.77 21.76
N VAL A 59 49.36 21.59 21.53
CA VAL A 59 49.25 20.96 20.21
C VAL A 59 48.42 21.81 19.27
N GLU A 60 47.25 22.28 19.72
CA GLU A 60 46.37 23.13 18.92
C GLU A 60 47.05 24.45 18.53
N MET A 61 47.68 25.13 19.49
CA MET A 61 48.37 26.39 19.23
C MET A 61 49.56 26.19 18.28
N SER A 62 50.34 25.12 18.46
CA SER A 62 51.49 24.81 17.59
C SER A 62 51.04 24.52 16.15
N SER A 63 49.98 23.72 15.98
CA SER A 63 49.41 23.42 14.66
C SER A 63 48.87 24.69 13.99
N LYS A 64 48.16 25.54 14.72
CA LYS A 64 47.64 26.82 14.21
C LYS A 64 48.75 27.75 13.75
N VAL A 65 49.77 27.96 14.57
CA VAL A 65 50.88 28.86 14.24
C VAL A 65 51.63 28.38 13.00
N ALA A 66 51.86 27.07 12.88
CA ALA A 66 52.48 26.49 11.70
C ALA A 66 51.60 26.65 10.44
N PHE A 67 50.28 26.45 10.56
CA PHE A 67 49.35 26.69 9.45
C PHE A 67 49.39 28.14 8.98
N ASP A 68 49.21 29.11 9.89
CA ASP A 68 49.19 30.54 9.58
C ASP A 68 50.52 31.01 8.99
N THR A 69 51.64 30.47 9.48
CA THR A 69 52.99 30.79 8.98
C THR A 69 53.19 30.25 7.58
N ALA A 70 52.77 29.03 7.30
CA ALA A 70 52.84 28.46 5.95
C ALA A 70 51.96 29.23 4.96
N MET A 71 50.72 29.58 5.34
CA MET A 71 49.83 30.40 4.52
C MET A 71 50.43 31.79 4.24
N SER A 72 51.03 32.44 5.25
CA SER A 72 51.71 33.73 5.08
C SER A 72 52.93 33.65 4.16
N ALA A 73 53.58 32.48 4.08
CA ALA A 73 54.68 32.22 3.18
C ALA A 73 54.24 31.83 1.75
N GLY A 74 52.95 31.99 1.42
CA GLY A 74 52.40 31.69 0.09
C GLY A 74 52.33 30.19 -0.23
N LYS A 75 52.36 29.32 0.80
CA LYS A 75 52.18 27.88 0.63
C LYS A 75 50.73 27.54 0.28
N THR A 76 50.52 26.42 -0.39
CA THR A 76 49.16 25.91 -0.65
C THR A 76 48.48 25.44 0.65
N LEU A 77 47.15 25.36 0.66
CA LEU A 77 46.39 24.81 1.80
C LEU A 77 46.89 23.43 2.24
N GLU A 78 47.28 22.60 1.26
CA GLU A 78 47.84 21.28 1.50
C GLU A 78 49.17 21.34 2.24
N GLN A 79 50.11 22.17 1.75
CA GLN A 79 51.41 22.36 2.38
C GLN A 79 51.28 23.01 3.78
N ALA A 80 50.33 23.93 3.95
CA ALA A 80 50.03 24.53 5.24
C ALA A 80 49.45 23.50 6.23
N SER A 81 48.59 22.60 5.76
CA SER A 81 48.03 21.51 6.56
C SER A 81 49.10 20.49 6.96
N GLU A 82 50.02 20.15 6.06
CA GLU A 82 51.15 19.27 6.36
C GLU A 82 52.08 19.90 7.40
N ALA A 83 52.35 21.21 7.29
CA ALA A 83 53.13 21.95 8.29
C ALA A 83 52.44 21.96 9.66
N ALA A 84 51.12 22.18 9.68
CA ALA A 84 50.30 22.12 10.89
C ALA A 84 50.34 20.72 11.54
N GLY A 85 50.26 19.66 10.73
CA GLY A 85 50.36 18.27 11.16
C GLY A 85 51.71 17.95 11.80
N LYS A 86 52.82 18.28 11.13
CA LYS A 86 54.18 18.08 11.64
C LYS A 86 54.44 18.84 12.94
N ALA A 87 53.99 20.09 13.01
CA ALA A 87 54.14 20.92 14.22
C ALA A 87 53.32 20.37 15.39
N GLY A 88 52.07 19.94 15.14
CA GLY A 88 51.20 19.31 16.14
C GLY A 88 51.79 18.00 16.68
N ALA A 89 52.26 17.12 15.79
CA ALA A 89 52.91 15.87 16.17
C ALA A 89 54.14 16.09 17.06
N LYS A 90 54.99 17.07 16.70
CA LYS A 90 56.17 17.45 17.50
C LYS A 90 55.78 18.00 18.87
N ALA A 91 54.76 18.86 18.93
CA ALA A 91 54.26 19.41 20.19
C ALA A 91 53.68 18.32 21.11
N ALA A 92 52.93 17.38 20.55
CA ALA A 92 52.32 16.31 21.31
C ALA A 92 53.35 15.31 21.86
N ALA A 93 54.36 14.97 21.06
CA ALA A 93 55.49 14.16 21.50
C ALA A 93 56.24 14.83 22.67
N ALA A 94 56.44 16.15 22.59
CA ALA A 94 57.05 16.93 23.68
C ALA A 94 56.17 17.00 24.94
N ALA A 95 54.86 16.89 24.78
CA ALA A 95 53.90 16.94 25.89
C ALA A 95 53.56 15.57 26.49
N GLY A 96 54.14 14.47 25.99
CA GLY A 96 53.86 13.11 26.46
C GLY A 96 52.45 12.61 26.13
N VAL A 97 51.79 13.23 25.16
CA VAL A 97 50.48 12.77 24.64
C VAL A 97 50.73 11.58 23.71
N SER A 98 49.85 10.57 23.73
CA SER A 98 50.02 9.42 22.83
C SER A 98 50.07 9.86 21.38
N ALA A 99 50.91 9.24 20.56
CA ALA A 99 51.04 9.56 19.13
C ALA A 99 49.69 9.51 18.39
N GLN A 100 48.79 8.63 18.83
CA GLN A 100 47.42 8.58 18.33
C GLN A 100 46.63 9.85 18.66
N LYS A 101 46.59 10.25 19.94
CA LYS A 101 45.82 11.43 20.36
C LYS A 101 46.41 12.72 19.77
N ALA A 102 47.73 12.77 19.66
CA ALA A 102 48.47 13.81 18.96
C ALA A 102 47.99 14.01 17.52
N ALA A 103 47.94 12.90 16.78
CA ALA A 103 47.56 12.90 15.38
C ALA A 103 46.07 13.19 15.19
N GLU A 104 45.20 12.69 16.08
CA GLU A 104 43.78 13.06 16.12
C GLU A 104 43.60 14.58 16.31
N THR A 105 44.30 15.18 17.28
CA THR A 105 44.23 16.62 17.52
C THR A 105 44.79 17.41 16.34
N ALA A 106 45.95 17.01 15.79
CA ALA A 106 46.56 17.69 14.65
C ALA A 106 45.66 17.60 13.40
N ALA A 107 45.04 16.44 13.15
CA ALA A 107 44.08 16.23 12.07
C ALA A 107 42.82 17.08 12.24
N ALA A 108 42.25 17.13 13.45
CA ALA A 108 41.10 17.97 13.76
C ALA A 108 41.40 19.46 13.55
N VAL A 109 42.57 19.93 14.00
CA VAL A 109 42.99 21.33 13.87
C VAL A 109 43.22 21.69 12.39
N ALA A 110 43.97 20.86 11.65
CA ALA A 110 44.19 21.08 10.22
C ALA A 110 42.87 21.07 9.44
N GLY A 111 41.99 20.10 9.71
CA GLY A 111 40.66 20.03 9.12
C GLY A 111 39.83 21.29 9.39
N LYS A 112 39.79 21.77 10.63
CA LYS A 112 39.06 22.98 11.02
C LYS A 112 39.55 24.23 10.29
N PHE A 113 40.87 24.41 10.17
CA PHE A 113 41.43 25.57 9.45
C PHE A 113 41.16 25.51 7.95
N VAL A 114 41.31 24.33 7.34
CA VAL A 114 41.02 24.15 5.91
C VAL A 114 39.53 24.33 5.62
N ALA A 115 38.64 23.80 6.46
CA ALA A 115 37.21 24.01 6.34
C ALA A 115 36.86 25.51 6.39
N LYS A 116 37.42 26.24 7.36
CA LYS A 116 37.19 27.68 7.50
C LYS A 116 37.72 28.47 6.31
N ALA A 117 38.90 28.12 5.80
CA ALA A 117 39.48 28.74 4.61
C ALA A 117 38.63 28.47 3.36
N ALA A 118 38.23 27.21 3.14
CA ALA A 118 37.39 26.80 2.03
C ALA A 118 36.03 27.51 2.04
N LEU A 119 35.39 27.62 3.21
CA LEU A 119 34.14 28.37 3.36
C LEU A 119 34.32 29.87 3.09
N ALA A 120 35.44 30.46 3.53
CA ALA A 120 35.76 31.86 3.24
C ALA A 120 35.99 32.13 1.74
N GLU A 121 36.46 31.11 1.01
CA GLU A 121 36.57 31.12 -0.47
C GLU A 121 35.20 30.94 -1.17
N GLY A 122 34.11 30.74 -0.43
CA GLY A 122 32.78 30.52 -0.98
C GLY A 122 32.55 29.10 -1.51
N LYS A 123 33.40 28.12 -1.15
CA LYS A 123 33.16 26.72 -1.49
C LYS A 123 31.93 26.20 -0.74
N ALA A 124 31.22 25.27 -1.36
CA ALA A 124 30.09 24.60 -0.73
C ALA A 124 30.55 23.82 0.52
N PRO A 125 29.71 23.68 1.56
CA PRO A 125 30.01 22.91 2.78
C PRO A 125 30.60 21.52 2.54
N SER A 126 30.07 20.77 1.58
CA SER A 126 30.57 19.44 1.21
C SER A 126 32.00 19.47 0.65
N ALA A 127 32.28 20.43 -0.24
CA ALA A 127 33.63 20.62 -0.79
C ALA A 127 34.63 21.04 0.30
N ALA A 128 34.22 21.89 1.24
CA ALA A 128 35.03 22.28 2.38
C ALA A 128 35.33 21.09 3.31
N ALA A 129 34.34 20.21 3.55
CA ALA A 129 34.49 19.01 4.33
C ALA A 129 35.45 17.99 3.67
N ASP A 130 35.36 17.80 2.35
CA ASP A 130 36.28 16.93 1.61
C ASP A 130 37.74 17.43 1.65
N GLU A 131 37.92 18.74 1.55
CA GLU A 131 39.25 19.36 1.62
C GLU A 131 39.81 19.27 3.05
N ALA A 132 38.98 19.51 4.06
CA ALA A 132 39.30 19.32 5.46
C ALA A 132 39.66 17.86 5.78
N GLY A 133 38.92 16.89 5.27
CA GLY A 133 39.19 15.46 5.42
C GLY A 133 40.53 15.04 4.81
N ARG A 134 40.82 15.49 3.59
CA ARG A 134 42.10 15.20 2.93
C ARG A 134 43.29 15.83 3.65
N ALA A 135 43.12 17.07 4.12
CA ALA A 135 44.13 17.76 4.93
C ALA A 135 44.37 17.03 6.26
N ALA A 136 43.30 16.60 6.93
CA ALA A 136 43.35 15.83 8.17
C ALA A 136 44.03 14.47 7.98
N ALA A 137 43.75 13.75 6.89
CA ALA A 137 44.43 12.50 6.55
C ALA A 137 45.94 12.69 6.36
N LYS A 138 46.34 13.74 5.63
CA LYS A 138 47.76 14.08 5.42
C LYS A 138 48.44 14.45 6.73
N ALA A 139 47.78 15.23 7.59
CA ALA A 139 48.28 15.58 8.92
C ALA A 139 48.44 14.34 9.81
N ALA A 140 47.47 13.43 9.80
CA ALA A 140 47.53 12.17 10.54
C ALA A 140 48.66 11.25 10.05
N ALA A 141 48.82 11.11 8.73
CA ALA A 141 49.90 10.34 8.12
C ALA A 141 51.28 10.95 8.45
N ALA A 142 51.41 12.28 8.39
CA ALA A 142 52.63 12.99 8.78
C ALA A 142 52.97 12.84 10.27
N ALA A 143 51.96 12.57 11.11
CA ALA A 143 52.13 12.28 12.53
C ALA A 143 52.48 10.80 12.81
N GLY A 144 52.59 9.95 11.78
CA GLY A 144 52.99 8.55 11.90
C GLY A 144 51.87 7.59 12.34
N LEU A 145 50.59 7.99 12.20
CA LEU A 145 49.49 7.06 12.38
C LEU A 145 49.48 6.00 11.28
N GLY A 146 49.17 4.75 11.64
CA GLY A 146 48.85 3.70 10.68
C GLY A 146 47.65 4.10 9.82
N GLU A 147 47.57 3.57 8.61
CA GLU A 147 46.59 3.95 7.58
C GLU A 147 45.15 3.93 8.10
N ASP A 148 44.72 2.86 8.75
CA ASP A 148 43.35 2.75 9.30
C ASP A 148 43.01 3.83 10.33
N LEU A 149 43.96 4.16 11.22
CA LEU A 149 43.77 5.20 12.22
C LEU A 149 43.81 6.60 11.60
N ALA A 150 44.65 6.79 10.57
CA ALA A 150 44.70 8.03 9.82
C ALA A 150 43.38 8.29 9.08
N VAL A 151 42.78 7.26 8.49
CA VAL A 151 41.47 7.34 7.84
C VAL A 151 40.36 7.64 8.84
N ALA A 152 40.37 7.00 10.01
CA ALA A 152 39.39 7.28 11.06
C ALA A 152 39.51 8.73 11.59
N ALA A 153 40.72 9.22 11.81
CA ALA A 153 40.97 10.60 12.23
C ALA A 153 40.55 11.60 11.14
N ALA A 154 40.81 11.29 9.87
CA ALA A 154 40.40 12.09 8.74
C ALA A 154 38.86 12.18 8.61
N ALA A 155 38.18 11.04 8.77
CA ALA A 155 36.72 10.97 8.73
C ALA A 155 36.09 11.79 9.86
N LEU A 156 36.69 11.76 11.06
CA LEU A 156 36.28 12.60 12.19
C LEU A 156 36.43 14.09 11.90
N ALA A 157 37.56 14.49 11.32
CA ALA A 157 37.83 15.89 10.99
C ALA A 157 36.93 16.40 9.85
N ALA A 158 36.71 15.61 8.80
CA ALA A 158 35.79 15.94 7.71
C ALA A 158 34.35 16.10 8.24
N GLY A 159 33.95 15.18 9.11
CA GLY A 159 32.67 15.22 9.79
C GLY A 159 32.47 16.48 10.62
N ALA A 160 33.44 16.81 11.49
CA ALA A 160 33.38 18.02 12.30
C ALA A 160 33.32 19.29 11.43
N ALA A 161 34.11 19.35 10.35
CA ALA A 161 34.06 20.44 9.39
C ALA A 161 32.70 20.58 8.70
N ALA A 162 32.08 19.46 8.30
CA ALA A 162 30.75 19.44 7.70
C ALA A 162 29.68 19.90 8.70
N ALA A 163 29.76 19.48 9.97
CA ALA A 163 28.85 19.95 11.01
C ALA A 163 28.96 21.46 11.21
N ASP A 164 30.17 21.99 11.39
CA ASP A 164 30.41 23.42 11.56
C ASP A 164 29.89 24.22 10.36
N ALA A 165 30.12 23.74 9.14
CA ALA A 165 29.65 24.36 7.91
C ALA A 165 28.12 24.35 7.79
N ALA A 166 27.47 23.23 8.13
CA ALA A 166 26.02 23.09 8.11
C ALA A 166 25.36 24.04 9.13
N LEU A 167 25.89 24.11 10.35
CA LEU A 167 25.44 25.04 11.38
C LEU A 167 25.62 26.50 10.95
N ALA A 168 26.77 26.85 10.37
CA ALA A 168 27.01 28.19 9.81
C ALA A 168 26.04 28.54 8.67
N GLY A 169 25.59 27.53 7.91
CA GLY A 169 24.55 27.66 6.88
C GLY A 169 23.12 27.74 7.42
N GLY A 170 22.91 27.73 8.74
CA GLY A 170 21.58 27.80 9.37
C GLY A 170 20.80 26.49 9.35
N ARG A 171 21.46 25.35 9.14
CA ARG A 171 20.83 24.02 9.29
C ARG A 171 20.54 23.73 10.76
N SER A 172 19.60 22.82 11.01
CA SER A 172 19.37 22.29 12.36
C SER A 172 20.58 21.51 12.86
N GLU A 173 20.72 21.38 14.18
CA GLU A 173 21.77 20.59 14.81
C GLU A 173 21.72 19.11 14.39
N GLU A 174 20.51 18.56 14.23
CA GLU A 174 20.30 17.19 13.73
C GLU A 174 20.80 17.06 12.28
N ASP A 175 20.43 17.99 11.40
CA ASP A 175 20.86 17.97 9.99
C ASP A 175 22.38 18.08 9.88
N ALA A 176 23.00 18.96 10.68
CA ALA A 176 24.45 19.13 10.72
C ALA A 176 25.16 17.84 11.17
N ALA A 177 24.63 17.15 12.17
CA ALA A 177 25.18 15.88 12.64
C ALA A 177 25.03 14.75 11.60
N LEU A 178 23.90 14.70 10.88
CA LEU A 178 23.71 13.75 9.79
C LEU A 178 24.64 14.02 8.60
N GLU A 179 24.82 15.30 8.25
CA GLU A 179 25.73 15.73 7.18
C GLU A 179 27.19 15.41 7.55
N ALA A 180 27.56 15.57 8.82
CA ALA A 180 28.85 15.13 9.35
C ALA A 180 29.07 13.62 9.21
N GLY A 181 28.08 12.81 9.58
CA GLY A 181 28.13 11.37 9.41
C GLY A 181 28.27 10.95 7.94
N GLN A 182 27.60 11.65 7.02
CA GLN A 182 27.69 11.41 5.57
C GLN A 182 29.09 11.76 5.03
N ALA A 183 29.63 12.93 5.37
CA ALA A 183 30.98 13.33 4.96
C ALA A 183 32.05 12.34 5.46
N ALA A 184 31.93 11.90 6.72
CA ALA A 184 32.81 10.89 7.29
C ALA A 184 32.73 9.54 6.54
N SER A 185 31.53 9.11 6.18
CA SER A 185 31.31 7.89 5.39
C SER A 185 31.92 7.98 3.99
N GLU A 186 31.74 9.11 3.31
CA GLU A 186 32.24 9.29 1.94
C GLU A 186 33.76 9.36 1.92
N LEU A 187 34.35 10.02 2.92
CA LEU A 187 35.80 10.04 3.07
C LEU A 187 36.36 8.64 3.37
N ALA A 188 35.79 7.91 4.32
CA ALA A 188 36.22 6.54 4.65
C ALA A 188 36.15 5.62 3.41
N LYS A 189 35.09 5.75 2.60
CA LYS A 189 34.95 5.05 1.33
C LYS A 189 36.05 5.44 0.32
N GLY A 190 36.39 6.73 0.23
CA GLY A 190 37.48 7.23 -0.62
C GLY A 190 38.84 6.63 -0.29
N PHE A 191 39.04 6.21 0.96
CA PHE A 191 40.22 5.48 1.44
C PHE A 191 40.08 3.95 1.38
N GLY A 192 39.07 3.42 0.69
CA GLY A 192 38.91 1.98 0.49
C GLY A 192 38.47 1.20 1.73
N GLN A 193 37.94 1.86 2.76
CA GLN A 193 37.41 1.17 3.94
C GLN A 193 36.17 0.34 3.60
N TRP A 194 35.96 -0.75 4.33
CA TRP A 194 34.80 -1.62 4.15
C TRP A 194 33.51 -0.92 4.60
N PRO A 195 32.32 -1.34 4.10
CA PRO A 195 31.03 -0.77 4.48
C PRO A 195 30.84 -0.60 6.00
N ASP A 196 31.22 -1.62 6.78
CA ASP A 196 31.07 -1.61 8.25
C ASP A 196 31.94 -0.57 8.94
N GLN A 197 33.12 -0.30 8.39
CA GLN A 197 34.04 0.72 8.88
C GLN A 197 33.53 2.12 8.53
N CYS A 198 32.98 2.30 7.33
CA CYS A 198 32.34 3.55 6.91
C CYS A 198 31.14 3.89 7.79
N ALA A 199 30.29 2.90 8.08
CA ALA A 199 29.11 3.07 8.93
C ALA A 199 29.48 3.39 10.39
N GLN A 200 30.52 2.74 10.92
CA GLN A 200 31.05 3.06 12.26
C GLN A 200 31.62 4.47 12.34
N ALA A 201 32.38 4.90 11.32
CA ALA A 201 32.89 6.25 11.24
C ALA A 201 31.74 7.27 11.19
N ALA A 202 30.74 7.03 10.34
CA ALA A 202 29.55 7.87 10.22
C ALA A 202 28.80 8.01 11.55
N GLY A 203 28.53 6.90 12.23
CA GLY A 203 27.82 6.91 13.52
C GLY A 203 28.59 7.66 14.60
N LYS A 204 29.90 7.38 14.76
CA LYS A 204 30.74 8.03 15.76
C LYS A 204 30.82 9.54 15.55
N VAL A 205 30.99 9.97 14.30
CA VAL A 205 31.07 11.39 13.93
C VAL A 205 29.76 12.10 14.19
N ALA A 206 28.64 11.52 13.73
CA ALA A 206 27.33 12.12 13.93
C ALA A 206 27.00 12.25 15.43
N GLN A 207 27.37 11.25 16.24
CA GLN A 207 27.23 11.32 17.70
C GLN A 207 28.03 12.50 18.30
N GLN A 208 29.29 12.64 17.90
CA GLN A 208 30.16 13.71 18.42
C GLN A 208 29.66 15.09 18.01
N ALA A 209 29.22 15.25 16.76
CA ALA A 209 28.64 16.49 16.26
C ALA A 209 27.35 16.84 17.01
N ALA A 210 26.45 15.88 17.21
CA ALA A 210 25.21 16.06 17.97
C ALA A 210 25.48 16.50 19.42
N MET A 211 26.39 15.81 20.12
CA MET A 211 26.77 16.18 21.49
C MET A 211 27.43 17.57 21.57
N ALA A 212 28.24 17.94 20.57
CA ALA A 212 28.87 19.25 20.51
C ALA A 212 27.85 20.38 20.27
N ALA A 213 26.76 20.09 19.57
CA ALA A 213 25.62 20.98 19.40
C ALA A 213 24.77 21.14 20.67
N GLY A 214 24.94 20.28 21.68
CA GLY A 214 24.15 20.31 22.91
C GLY A 214 22.90 19.42 22.87
N ILE A 215 22.78 18.57 21.85
CA ILE A 215 21.75 17.53 21.77
C ILE A 215 21.96 16.54 22.93
N SER A 216 20.87 16.03 23.51
CA SER A 216 20.95 15.08 24.62
C SER A 216 21.72 13.82 24.23
N SER A 217 22.28 13.09 25.21
CA SER A 217 23.03 11.86 24.93
C SER A 217 22.16 10.79 24.24
N GLN A 218 20.87 10.75 24.57
CA GLN A 218 19.92 9.82 23.97
C GLN A 218 19.61 10.17 22.51
N GLU A 219 19.25 11.42 22.22
CA GLU A 219 19.01 11.88 20.86
C GLU A 219 20.29 11.80 20.00
N SER A 220 21.45 12.11 20.59
CA SER A 220 22.75 11.94 19.92
C SER A 220 23.01 10.49 19.50
N ALA A 221 22.60 9.53 20.33
CA ALA A 221 22.70 8.11 20.00
C ALA A 221 21.73 7.68 18.88
N GLU A 222 20.53 8.25 18.84
CA GLU A 222 19.58 8.04 17.74
C GLU A 222 20.11 8.60 16.42
N ILE A 223 20.69 9.80 16.45
CA ILE A 223 21.34 10.43 15.31
C ILE A 223 22.52 9.58 14.82
N ALA A 224 23.34 9.07 15.75
CA ALA A 224 24.45 8.17 15.44
C ALA A 224 23.97 6.88 14.75
N ALA A 225 22.91 6.26 15.29
CA ALA A 225 22.30 5.08 14.69
C ALA A 225 21.80 5.37 13.27
N LYS A 226 21.09 6.49 13.09
CA LYS A 226 20.53 6.94 11.80
C LYS A 226 21.63 7.19 10.76
N ALA A 227 22.71 7.86 11.14
CA ALA A 227 23.86 8.10 10.26
C ALA A 227 24.57 6.79 9.87
N ALA A 228 24.84 5.91 10.84
CA ALA A 228 25.47 4.61 10.60
C ALA A 228 24.64 3.73 9.67
N GLY A 229 23.33 3.61 9.92
CA GLY A 229 22.45 2.81 9.09
C GLY A 229 22.27 3.36 7.67
N GLN A 230 22.19 4.68 7.49
CA GLN A 230 22.15 5.29 6.15
C GLN A 230 23.44 5.05 5.36
N SER A 231 24.60 5.14 6.03
CA SER A 231 25.91 4.84 5.44
C SER A 231 26.00 3.38 5.01
N ALA A 232 25.69 2.44 5.91
CA ALA A 232 25.69 1.01 5.63
C ALA A 232 24.73 0.65 4.48
N MET A 233 23.52 1.21 4.47
CA MET A 233 22.54 1.01 3.40
C MET A 233 23.11 1.45 2.04
N ARG A 234 23.69 2.66 1.95
CA ARG A 234 24.29 3.15 0.71
C ARG A 234 25.43 2.23 0.25
N ALA A 235 26.31 1.85 1.17
CA ALA A 235 27.45 0.99 0.86
C ALA A 235 27.00 -0.39 0.37
N ALA A 236 26.00 -0.99 1.01
CA ALA A 236 25.41 -2.27 0.61
C ALA A 236 24.77 -2.21 -0.80
N LEU A 237 24.01 -1.14 -1.09
CA LEU A 237 23.40 -0.93 -2.41
C LEU A 237 24.46 -0.74 -3.50
N PHE A 238 25.54 0.01 -3.23
CA PHE A 238 26.66 0.15 -4.17
C PHE A 238 27.42 -1.17 -4.36
N GLY A 239 27.45 -2.03 -3.34
CA GLY A 239 28.00 -3.39 -3.42
C GLY A 239 27.12 -4.39 -4.17
N GLY A 240 25.97 -3.98 -4.69
CA GLY A 240 25.03 -4.86 -5.40
C GLY A 240 24.27 -5.83 -4.49
N GLN A 241 24.22 -5.57 -3.18
CA GLN A 241 23.41 -6.38 -2.27
C GLN A 241 21.91 -6.18 -2.54
N SER A 242 21.10 -7.19 -2.22
CA SER A 242 19.65 -7.04 -2.32
C SER A 242 19.13 -5.96 -1.36
N PRO A 243 17.94 -5.38 -1.61
CA PRO A 243 17.29 -4.49 -0.66
C PRO A 243 17.18 -5.08 0.76
N GLU A 244 16.89 -6.38 0.90
CA GLU A 244 16.79 -7.04 2.22
C GLU A 244 18.15 -7.12 2.92
N GLN A 245 19.20 -7.50 2.19
CA GLN A 245 20.56 -7.58 2.73
C GLN A 245 21.05 -6.19 3.16
N SER A 246 20.80 -5.18 2.33
CA SER A 246 21.15 -3.79 2.62
C SER A 246 20.43 -3.26 3.85
N ALA A 247 19.16 -3.60 4.03
CA ALA A 247 18.38 -3.20 5.20
C ALA A 247 18.84 -3.90 6.49
N GLN A 248 19.21 -5.18 6.41
CA GLN A 248 19.78 -5.91 7.54
C GLN A 248 21.13 -5.32 7.97
N GLU A 249 21.99 -4.96 7.01
CA GLU A 249 23.28 -4.36 7.31
C GLU A 249 23.11 -2.96 7.92
N ALA A 250 22.16 -2.18 7.41
CA ALA A 250 21.76 -0.91 8.01
C ALA A 250 21.27 -1.07 9.45
N GLY A 251 20.44 -2.08 9.73
CA GLY A 251 19.96 -2.39 11.07
C GLY A 251 21.09 -2.77 12.04
N LYS A 252 22.02 -3.64 11.60
CA LYS A 252 23.19 -4.03 12.41
C LYS A 252 24.10 -2.85 12.73
N ALA A 253 24.41 -2.04 11.71
CA ALA A 253 25.25 -0.86 11.89
C ALA A 253 24.61 0.15 12.85
N ALA A 254 23.30 0.37 12.71
CA ALA A 254 22.53 1.21 13.62
C ALA A 254 22.53 0.68 15.06
N ALA A 255 22.31 -0.62 15.27
CA ALA A 255 22.34 -1.24 16.59
C ALA A 255 23.72 -1.08 17.25
N LYS A 256 24.79 -1.30 16.49
CA LYS A 256 26.18 -1.16 16.97
C LYS A 256 26.52 0.30 17.32
N ALA A 257 26.08 1.26 16.50
CA ALA A 257 26.28 2.67 16.78
C ALA A 257 25.49 3.13 18.02
N ALA A 258 24.22 2.73 18.14
CA ALA A 258 23.38 3.04 19.30
C ALA A 258 23.96 2.50 20.61
N THR A 259 24.37 1.22 20.62
CA THR A 259 25.00 0.59 21.80
C THR A 259 26.33 1.25 22.15
N THR A 260 27.17 1.57 21.17
CA THR A 260 28.43 2.31 21.39
C THR A 260 28.18 3.71 21.96
N ALA A 261 27.07 4.34 21.57
CA ALA A 261 26.64 5.63 22.07
C ALA A 261 25.99 5.57 23.47
N GLY A 262 25.86 4.38 24.06
CA GLY A 262 25.34 4.19 25.42
C GLY A 262 23.83 4.00 25.51
N MET A 263 23.12 3.75 24.39
CA MET A 263 21.71 3.33 24.47
C MET A 263 21.58 1.98 25.15
N SER A 264 20.47 1.79 25.86
CA SER A 264 20.11 0.48 26.38
C SER A 264 19.94 -0.51 25.22
N PRO A 265 20.15 -1.82 25.44
CA PRO A 265 19.97 -2.83 24.40
C PRO A 265 18.59 -2.76 23.74
N GLN A 266 17.55 -2.49 24.53
CA GLN A 266 16.19 -2.36 24.02
C GLN A 266 16.03 -1.14 23.11
N MET A 267 16.53 0.04 23.49
CA MET A 267 16.45 1.23 22.65
C MET A 267 17.31 1.12 21.39
N ALA A 268 18.48 0.48 21.49
CA ALA A 268 19.33 0.19 20.33
C ALA A 268 18.62 -0.75 19.35
N ALA A 269 17.88 -1.74 19.84
CA ALA A 269 17.07 -2.63 19.03
C ALA A 269 15.89 -1.91 18.35
N GLU A 270 15.20 -1.00 19.06
CA GLU A 270 14.13 -0.16 18.49
C GLU A 270 14.68 0.75 17.38
N ALA A 271 15.81 1.42 17.62
CA ALA A 271 16.49 2.24 16.62
C ALA A 271 16.93 1.43 15.40
N ALA A 272 17.49 0.23 15.61
CA ALA A 272 17.90 -0.67 14.54
C ALA A 272 16.72 -1.12 13.66
N ALA A 273 15.61 -1.52 14.29
CA ALA A 273 14.42 -1.96 13.58
C ALA A 273 13.77 -0.81 12.78
N ALA A 274 13.68 0.37 13.40
CA ALA A 274 13.27 1.61 12.76
C ALA A 274 14.07 1.92 11.50
N ILE A 275 15.40 1.84 11.60
CA ILE A 275 16.32 2.18 10.52
C ILE A 275 16.31 1.11 9.43
N ALA A 276 16.28 -0.18 9.77
CA ALA A 276 16.16 -1.27 8.81
C ALA A 276 14.85 -1.15 7.99
N GLY A 277 13.73 -0.90 8.67
CA GLY A 277 12.43 -0.68 8.03
C GLY A 277 12.44 0.50 7.05
N ASN A 278 12.91 1.67 7.51
CA ASN A 278 13.00 2.87 6.67
C ASN A 278 14.00 2.71 5.50
N SER A 279 15.12 2.04 5.73
CA SER A 279 16.14 1.79 4.71
C SER A 279 15.59 0.87 3.62
N PHE A 280 14.93 -0.22 4.02
CA PHE A 280 14.28 -1.11 3.07
C PHE A 280 13.21 -0.38 2.25
N ALA A 281 12.33 0.38 2.91
CA ALA A 281 11.28 1.13 2.25
C ALA A 281 11.82 2.03 1.13
N ARG A 282 12.94 2.71 1.40
CA ARG A 282 13.64 3.52 0.40
C ARG A 282 14.21 2.66 -0.73
N ALA A 283 14.93 1.58 -0.42
CA ALA A 283 15.51 0.69 -1.43
C ALA A 283 14.43 0.08 -2.34
N ALA A 284 13.34 -0.43 -1.77
CA ALA A 284 12.24 -1.02 -2.50
C ALA A 284 11.50 0.00 -3.38
N LYS A 285 11.32 1.24 -2.88
CA LYS A 285 10.81 2.35 -3.68
C LYS A 285 11.73 2.69 -4.85
N PHE A 286 13.05 2.71 -4.64
CA PHE A 286 14.03 2.89 -5.73
C PHE A 286 13.98 1.75 -6.75
N ALA A 287 13.67 0.53 -6.31
CA ALA A 287 13.49 -0.64 -7.17
C ALA A 287 12.12 -0.70 -7.87
N GLY A 288 11.23 0.29 -7.66
CA GLY A 288 9.90 0.32 -8.29
C GLY A 288 8.89 -0.68 -7.72
N GLN A 289 9.12 -1.19 -6.50
CA GLN A 289 8.21 -2.13 -5.85
C GLN A 289 6.91 -1.44 -5.40
N PRO A 290 5.76 -2.14 -5.43
CA PRO A 290 4.49 -1.56 -5.00
C PRO A 290 4.50 -1.27 -3.48
N PRO A 291 3.77 -0.24 -3.00
CA PRO A 291 3.78 0.18 -1.60
C PRO A 291 3.46 -0.93 -0.60
N ALA A 292 2.55 -1.85 -0.94
CA ALA A 292 2.19 -2.99 -0.10
C ALA A 292 3.37 -3.94 0.13
N LEU A 293 4.14 -4.25 -0.91
CA LEU A 293 5.33 -5.09 -0.80
C LEU A 293 6.45 -4.37 -0.05
N CYS A 294 6.65 -3.07 -0.29
CA CYS A 294 7.58 -2.25 0.47
C CYS A 294 7.29 -2.29 1.98
N ALA A 295 6.01 -2.20 2.35
CA ALA A 295 5.56 -2.23 3.74
C ALA A 295 5.77 -3.60 4.37
N GLU A 296 5.32 -4.67 3.72
CA GLU A 296 5.47 -6.05 4.21
C GLU A 296 6.93 -6.40 4.48
N VAL A 297 7.81 -6.09 3.53
CA VAL A 297 9.22 -6.46 3.64
C VAL A 297 9.97 -5.53 4.60
N ALA A 298 9.59 -4.25 4.71
CA ALA A 298 10.09 -3.37 5.78
C ALA A 298 9.71 -3.89 7.17
N GLY A 299 8.49 -4.41 7.34
CA GLY A 299 8.06 -5.09 8.56
C GLY A 299 8.92 -6.32 8.87
N ARG A 300 9.18 -7.18 7.88
CA ARG A 300 10.07 -8.36 8.07
C ARG A 300 11.51 -7.97 8.41
N ALA A 301 12.05 -6.94 7.77
CA ALA A 301 13.40 -6.44 8.04
C ALA A 301 13.53 -5.88 9.46
N ALA A 302 12.53 -5.11 9.90
CA ALA A 302 12.44 -4.59 11.26
C ALA A 302 12.30 -5.72 12.29
N ALA A 303 11.42 -6.71 12.07
CA ALA A 303 11.26 -7.88 12.94
C ALA A 303 12.57 -8.66 13.11
N ARG A 304 13.28 -8.92 12.01
CA ARG A 304 14.55 -9.65 12.04
C ARG A 304 15.65 -8.87 12.76
N SER A 305 15.70 -7.55 12.55
CA SER A 305 16.70 -6.69 13.20
C SER A 305 16.44 -6.58 14.70
N ALA A 306 15.17 -6.44 15.10
CA ALA A 306 14.74 -6.48 16.49
C ALA A 306 15.11 -7.81 17.16
N ALA A 307 14.78 -8.94 16.53
CA ALA A 307 15.10 -10.26 17.05
C ALA A 307 16.62 -10.48 17.17
N ALA A 308 17.40 -10.04 16.17
CA ALA A 308 18.86 -10.12 16.21
C ALA A 308 19.48 -9.26 17.33
N ALA A 309 18.80 -8.19 17.73
CA ALA A 309 19.19 -7.34 18.85
C ALA A 309 18.67 -7.86 20.21
N GLY A 310 18.11 -9.07 20.26
CA GLY A 310 17.67 -9.73 21.50
C GLY A 310 16.28 -9.32 21.98
N MET A 311 15.47 -8.65 21.15
CA MET A 311 14.08 -8.40 21.48
C MET A 311 13.25 -9.67 21.52
N THR A 312 12.24 -9.67 22.39
CA THR A 312 11.22 -10.73 22.38
C THR A 312 10.48 -10.75 21.03
N PRO A 313 9.84 -11.87 20.66
CA PRO A 313 9.01 -11.94 19.45
C PRO A 313 7.93 -10.85 19.41
N PHE A 314 7.35 -10.51 20.56
CA PHE A 314 6.37 -9.44 20.71
C PHE A 314 6.94 -8.06 20.37
N GLN A 315 8.08 -7.70 20.98
CA GLN A 315 8.74 -6.43 20.70
C GLN A 315 9.18 -6.34 19.23
N SER A 316 9.63 -7.46 18.66
CA SER A 316 10.00 -7.55 17.25
C SER A 316 8.80 -7.33 16.32
N ALA A 317 7.64 -7.91 16.63
CA ALA A 317 6.40 -7.69 15.89
C ALA A 317 5.89 -6.24 16.03
N ARG A 318 6.02 -5.64 17.22
CA ARG A 318 5.69 -4.22 17.44
C ARG A 318 6.53 -3.30 16.57
N GLU A 319 7.84 -3.50 16.52
CA GLU A 319 8.72 -2.68 15.67
C GLU A 319 8.48 -2.93 14.18
N ALA A 320 8.15 -4.16 13.79
CA ALA A 320 7.70 -4.46 12.44
C ALA A 320 6.44 -3.69 12.04
N ALA A 321 5.44 -3.64 12.95
CA ALA A 321 4.23 -2.88 12.74
C ALA A 321 4.51 -1.37 12.64
N LYS A 322 5.40 -0.82 13.48
CA LYS A 322 5.81 0.58 13.40
C LYS A 322 6.55 0.88 12.08
N ALA A 323 7.40 -0.03 11.62
CA ALA A 323 8.09 0.11 10.34
C ALA A 323 7.09 0.13 9.18
N VAL A 324 6.15 -0.83 9.14
CA VAL A 324 5.04 -0.87 8.16
C VAL A 324 4.29 0.46 8.16
N ALA A 325 3.88 0.94 9.34
CA ALA A 325 3.13 2.19 9.49
C ALA A 325 3.88 3.40 8.91
N ARG A 326 5.20 3.49 9.14
CA ARG A 326 6.06 4.53 8.56
C ARG A 326 6.13 4.46 7.03
N VAL A 327 6.18 3.27 6.46
CA VAL A 327 6.22 3.08 5.00
C VAL A 327 4.89 3.45 4.36
N THR A 328 3.78 3.07 4.99
CA THR A 328 2.43 3.29 4.46
C THR A 328 1.89 4.69 4.77
N GLY A 329 2.55 5.45 5.65
CA GLY A 329 2.09 6.76 6.11
C GLY A 329 0.92 6.69 7.10
N VAL A 330 0.74 5.53 7.75
CA VAL A 330 -0.36 5.28 8.69
C VAL A 330 0.13 5.64 10.11
N LYS A 331 -0.71 6.28 10.94
CA LYS A 331 -0.31 6.84 12.24
C LYS A 331 0.16 5.76 13.25
N GLU A 332 1.08 6.12 14.15
CA GLU A 332 1.75 5.19 15.10
C GLU A 332 0.79 4.52 16.12
N ASP A 333 -0.31 5.16 16.49
CA ASP A 333 -1.34 4.62 17.40
C ASP A 333 -1.91 3.28 16.89
N LEU A 334 -1.84 3.09 15.58
CA LEU A 334 -2.38 1.95 14.85
C LEU A 334 -1.44 0.73 14.86
N ALA A 335 -0.13 0.96 14.95
CA ALA A 335 0.89 -0.08 15.09
C ALA A 335 0.99 -0.57 16.56
N ALA A 336 0.71 0.30 17.52
CA ALA A 336 0.59 -0.06 18.94
C ALA A 336 -0.60 -1.01 19.18
N CYS A 337 -1.72 -0.80 18.49
CA CYS A 337 -2.88 -1.70 18.56
C CYS A 337 -2.57 -3.09 17.97
N ARG A 338 -1.80 -3.15 16.87
CA ARG A 338 -1.37 -4.41 16.25
C ARG A 338 -0.39 -5.21 17.12
N ALA A 339 0.42 -4.53 17.94
CA ALA A 339 1.29 -5.18 18.91
C ALA A 339 0.50 -5.80 20.07
N HIS A 340 -0.56 -5.15 20.57
CA HIS A 340 -1.41 -5.71 21.64
C HIS A 340 -2.15 -7.00 21.27
N MET A 341 -2.24 -7.37 19.98
CA MET A 341 -2.78 -8.69 19.57
C MET A 341 -1.93 -9.88 20.04
N LEU A 342 -0.66 -9.67 20.41
CA LEU A 342 0.33 -10.73 20.63
C LEU A 342 0.71 -10.93 22.10
N GLU A 343 -0.05 -10.36 23.05
CA GLU A 343 0.12 -10.69 24.47
C GLU A 343 -0.28 -12.16 24.72
N PRO A 344 0.56 -12.98 25.39
CA PRO A 344 0.05 -14.16 26.05
C PRO A 344 -0.92 -13.72 27.15
N LEU A 345 -2.09 -14.37 27.27
CA LEU A 345 -3.03 -14.21 28.38
C LEU A 345 -2.25 -14.15 29.72
N PRO A 346 -2.22 -13.01 30.43
CA PRO A 346 -1.76 -12.97 31.80
C PRO A 346 -2.85 -13.52 32.71
N GLU A 347 -2.44 -14.21 33.77
CA GLU A 347 -3.30 -14.44 34.93
C GLU A 347 -3.70 -13.07 35.50
N ALA A 348 -5.00 -12.77 35.40
CA ALA A 348 -5.76 -11.69 36.04
C ALA A 348 -4.99 -10.47 36.59
N GLY A 349 -5.05 -9.31 35.91
CA GLY A 349 -4.66 -8.06 36.57
C GLY A 349 -4.67 -6.74 35.79
N GLU A 350 -4.44 -6.71 34.48
CA GLU A 350 -4.32 -5.44 33.73
C GLU A 350 -5.40 -5.30 32.66
N ALA A 351 -5.90 -4.07 32.48
CA ALA A 351 -6.99 -3.76 31.56
C ALA A 351 -6.54 -3.94 30.11
N GLN A 352 -6.90 -5.08 29.51
CA GLN A 352 -6.62 -5.43 28.13
C GLN A 352 -7.67 -4.87 27.17
N LEU A 353 -7.21 -4.42 25.99
CA LEU A 353 -8.08 -4.26 24.82
C LEU A 353 -8.59 -5.64 24.42
N SER A 354 -9.91 -5.78 24.27
CA SER A 354 -10.51 -7.03 23.80
C SER A 354 -10.00 -7.37 22.38
N PRO A 355 -9.91 -8.66 22.00
CA PRO A 355 -9.60 -9.06 20.61
C PRO A 355 -10.49 -8.38 19.55
N GLU A 356 -11.71 -8.01 19.96
CA GLU A 356 -12.69 -7.29 19.15
C GLU A 356 -12.32 -5.82 18.96
N GLU A 357 -11.86 -5.13 20.01
CA GLU A 357 -11.35 -3.76 19.89
C GLU A 357 -10.10 -3.71 19.02
N ILE A 358 -9.23 -4.71 19.11
CA ILE A 358 -8.00 -4.72 18.33
C ILE A 358 -8.28 -4.99 16.85
N ALA A 359 -9.19 -5.92 16.55
CA ALA A 359 -9.66 -6.14 15.19
C ALA A 359 -10.31 -4.87 14.62
N ARG A 360 -11.17 -4.17 15.38
CA ARG A 360 -11.75 -2.87 14.98
C ARG A 360 -10.70 -1.83 14.62
N LEU A 361 -9.68 -1.68 15.45
CA LEU A 361 -8.60 -0.72 15.22
C LEU A 361 -7.78 -1.07 13.97
N THR A 362 -7.63 -2.36 13.68
CA THR A 362 -6.91 -2.88 12.50
C THR A 362 -7.75 -2.84 11.21
N ALA A 363 -9.08 -2.80 11.26
CA ALA A 363 -9.86 -2.49 10.06
C ALA A 363 -9.91 -0.99 9.78
N LYS A 364 -10.10 -0.17 10.82
CA LYS A 364 -10.07 1.29 10.69
C LYS A 364 -8.75 1.78 10.08
N ALA A 365 -7.65 1.16 10.48
CA ALA A 365 -6.33 1.26 9.87
C ALA A 365 -6.26 1.09 8.36
N ALA A 366 -6.82 -0.02 7.89
CA ALA A 366 -6.78 -0.39 6.49
C ALA A 366 -7.73 0.49 5.68
N GLU A 367 -8.88 0.88 6.24
CA GLU A 367 -9.75 1.92 5.68
C GLU A 367 -9.04 3.27 5.54
N GLU A 368 -8.31 3.72 6.58
CA GLU A 368 -7.49 4.93 6.54
C GLU A 368 -6.33 4.85 5.52
N ALA A 369 -5.86 3.64 5.21
CA ALA A 369 -4.90 3.37 4.14
C ALA A 369 -5.55 3.28 2.73
N GLY A 370 -6.84 3.59 2.61
CA GLY A 370 -7.59 3.57 1.35
C GLY A 370 -8.06 2.19 0.91
N MET A 371 -7.97 1.17 1.77
CA MET A 371 -8.49 -0.16 1.49
C MET A 371 -10.01 -0.17 1.72
N ALA A 372 -10.76 -0.84 0.85
CA ALA A 372 -12.20 -0.96 1.04
C ALA A 372 -12.51 -1.70 2.37
N PRO A 373 -13.53 -1.28 3.15
CA PRO A 373 -13.88 -1.88 4.45
C PRO A 373 -13.97 -3.41 4.47
N ILE A 374 -14.50 -3.99 3.39
CA ILE A 374 -14.65 -5.45 3.24
C ILE A 374 -13.27 -6.13 3.10
N LEU A 375 -12.38 -5.57 2.28
CA LEU A 375 -11.02 -6.09 2.07
C LEU A 375 -10.16 -5.91 3.32
N ALA A 376 -10.29 -4.75 3.99
CA ALA A 376 -9.70 -4.51 5.29
C ALA A 376 -10.10 -5.61 6.28
N GLY A 377 -11.40 -5.92 6.37
CA GLY A 377 -11.89 -6.94 7.27
C GLY A 377 -11.39 -8.36 6.95
N GLU A 378 -11.33 -8.72 5.67
CA GLU A 378 -10.77 -10.00 5.23
C GLU A 378 -9.28 -10.15 5.57
N VAL A 379 -8.47 -9.10 5.36
CA VAL A 379 -7.03 -9.12 5.69
C VAL A 379 -6.82 -9.32 7.19
N VAL A 380 -7.59 -8.61 8.03
CA VAL A 380 -7.51 -8.74 9.49
C VAL A 380 -7.91 -10.14 9.93
N ALA A 381 -9.02 -10.67 9.40
CA ALA A 381 -9.49 -12.01 9.72
C ALA A 381 -8.48 -13.10 9.28
N ASN A 382 -7.87 -12.96 8.10
CA ASN A 382 -6.87 -13.90 7.61
C ASN A 382 -5.60 -13.89 8.46
N LEU A 383 -5.11 -12.70 8.84
CA LEU A 383 -3.92 -12.56 9.67
C LEU A 383 -4.15 -13.17 11.07
N ALA A 384 -5.28 -12.83 11.70
CA ALA A 384 -5.65 -13.35 13.01
C ALA A 384 -5.79 -14.88 13.00
N GLY A 385 -6.38 -15.44 11.94
CA GLY A 385 -6.48 -16.90 11.77
C GLY A 385 -5.11 -17.56 11.63
N LYS A 386 -4.20 -16.98 10.82
CA LYS A 386 -2.86 -17.54 10.61
C LYS A 386 -2.01 -17.51 11.88
N GLU A 387 -1.97 -16.39 12.59
CA GLU A 387 -1.20 -16.25 13.83
C GLU A 387 -1.73 -17.18 14.93
N ALA A 388 -3.06 -17.32 15.02
CA ALA A 388 -3.70 -18.26 15.93
C ALA A 388 -3.30 -19.72 15.65
N ALA A 389 -3.23 -20.11 14.38
CA ALA A 389 -2.76 -21.43 13.97
C ALA A 389 -1.30 -21.68 14.39
N GLU A 390 -0.40 -20.73 14.08
CA GLU A 390 1.03 -20.84 14.41
C GLU A 390 1.24 -20.92 15.92
N PHE A 391 0.50 -20.13 16.70
CA PHE A 391 0.52 -20.17 18.15
C PHE A 391 0.04 -21.52 18.71
N ALA A 392 -1.09 -22.04 18.21
CA ALA A 392 -1.63 -23.33 18.64
C ALA A 392 -0.63 -24.46 18.34
N LEU A 393 -0.04 -24.48 17.15
CA LEU A 393 0.98 -25.47 16.80
C LEU A 393 2.22 -25.35 17.71
N ALA A 394 2.69 -24.14 18.00
CA ALA A 394 3.82 -23.91 18.89
C ALA A 394 3.56 -24.36 20.34
N LYS A 395 2.29 -24.39 20.76
CA LYS A 395 1.86 -24.89 22.08
C LYS A 395 1.59 -26.39 22.11
N GLY A 396 1.79 -27.09 21.00
CA GLY A 396 1.61 -28.55 20.91
C GLY A 396 0.16 -28.99 20.72
N TYR A 397 -0.75 -28.09 20.35
CA TYR A 397 -2.10 -28.47 19.95
C TYR A 397 -2.06 -29.32 18.68
N SER A 398 -3.04 -30.22 18.54
CA SER A 398 -3.20 -31.00 17.32
C SER A 398 -3.54 -30.09 16.12
N THR A 399 -3.31 -30.59 14.90
CA THR A 399 -3.61 -29.85 13.68
C THR A 399 -5.10 -29.50 13.54
N ALA A 400 -5.98 -30.36 14.06
CA ALA A 400 -7.42 -30.12 14.09
C ALA A 400 -7.79 -29.00 15.07
N GLU A 401 -7.19 -29.00 16.26
CA GLU A 401 -7.38 -27.94 17.26
C GLU A 401 -6.82 -26.60 16.76
N ALA A 402 -5.64 -26.61 16.13
CA ALA A 402 -5.03 -25.43 15.54
C ALA A 402 -5.90 -24.84 14.41
N ALA A 403 -6.47 -25.69 13.56
CA ALA A 403 -7.38 -25.27 12.50
C ALA A 403 -8.71 -24.70 13.04
N ALA A 404 -9.29 -25.34 14.05
CA ALA A 404 -10.49 -24.83 14.72
C ALA A 404 -10.21 -23.47 15.40
N PHE A 405 -9.07 -23.35 16.07
CA PHE A 405 -8.63 -22.11 16.73
C PHE A 405 -8.38 -20.99 15.71
N SER A 406 -7.78 -21.32 14.58
CA SER A 406 -7.57 -20.43 13.43
C SER A 406 -8.89 -19.89 12.88
N GLY A 407 -9.84 -20.79 12.59
CA GLY A 407 -11.16 -20.42 12.08
C GLY A 407 -11.93 -19.52 13.05
N ALA A 408 -11.99 -19.89 14.33
CA ALA A 408 -12.67 -19.11 15.36
C ALA A 408 -12.08 -17.69 15.50
N ARG A 409 -10.75 -17.55 15.47
CA ARG A 409 -10.09 -16.25 15.55
C ARG A 409 -10.33 -15.39 14.32
N ALA A 410 -10.31 -15.99 13.13
CA ALA A 410 -10.68 -15.29 11.90
C ALA A 410 -12.13 -14.79 11.93
N ALA A 411 -13.08 -15.61 12.44
CA ALA A 411 -14.48 -15.22 12.56
C ALA A 411 -14.69 -14.05 13.53
N ILE A 412 -14.07 -14.10 14.71
CA ILE A 412 -14.14 -13.05 15.72
C ILE A 412 -13.58 -11.74 15.16
N ALA A 413 -12.40 -11.82 14.55
CA ALA A 413 -11.76 -10.67 13.92
C ALA A 413 -12.65 -10.07 12.81
N GLY A 414 -13.25 -10.92 11.96
CA GLY A 414 -14.14 -10.50 10.89
C GLY A 414 -15.43 -9.82 11.40
N ARG A 415 -16.06 -10.36 12.46
CA ARG A 415 -17.24 -9.74 13.07
C ARG A 415 -16.92 -8.39 13.70
N ALA A 416 -15.79 -8.30 14.41
CA ALA A 416 -15.37 -7.08 15.07
C ALA A 416 -15.23 -5.91 14.08
N VAL A 417 -14.80 -6.20 12.85
CA VAL A 417 -14.62 -5.23 11.76
C VAL A 417 -15.86 -5.04 10.89
N GLY A 418 -17.02 -5.54 11.34
CA GLY A 418 -18.30 -5.31 10.67
C GLY A 418 -18.58 -6.23 9.48
N MET A 419 -17.85 -7.33 9.31
CA MET A 419 -18.21 -8.34 8.31
C MET A 419 -19.57 -8.96 8.69
N THR A 420 -20.37 -9.29 7.67
CA THR A 420 -21.61 -10.04 7.88
C THR A 420 -21.28 -11.41 8.47
N VAL A 421 -22.22 -11.99 9.24
CA VAL A 421 -22.04 -13.32 9.85
C VAL A 421 -21.67 -14.36 8.78
N GLN A 422 -22.34 -14.30 7.62
CA GLN A 422 -22.04 -15.18 6.50
C GLN A 422 -20.59 -15.04 6.04
N LYS A 423 -20.13 -13.81 5.81
CA LYS A 423 -18.78 -13.57 5.28
C LYS A 423 -17.69 -13.88 6.31
N ALA A 424 -17.93 -13.58 7.58
CA ALA A 424 -17.02 -13.97 8.67
C ALA A 424 -16.90 -15.50 8.77
N ALA A 425 -18.01 -16.23 8.61
CA ALA A 425 -18.02 -17.69 8.62
C ALA A 425 -17.36 -18.31 7.38
N GLU A 426 -17.50 -17.71 6.20
CA GLU A 426 -16.76 -18.09 4.99
C GLU A 426 -15.24 -17.90 5.19
N THR A 427 -14.81 -16.77 5.77
CA THR A 427 -13.39 -16.52 6.07
C THR A 427 -12.85 -17.48 7.13
N ALA A 428 -13.65 -17.78 8.16
CA ALA A 428 -13.32 -18.76 9.19
C ALA A 428 -13.11 -20.15 8.60
N ALA A 429 -14.02 -20.59 7.73
CA ALA A 429 -13.91 -21.85 7.02
C ALA A 429 -12.66 -21.92 6.15
N LEU A 430 -12.35 -20.83 5.45
CA LEU A 430 -11.19 -20.76 4.58
C LEU A 430 -9.88 -20.81 5.38
N GLN A 431 -9.78 -20.11 6.51
CA GLN A 431 -8.59 -20.15 7.37
C GLN A 431 -8.41 -21.49 8.08
N ALA A 432 -9.48 -22.06 8.63
CA ALA A 432 -9.44 -23.40 9.21
C ALA A 432 -8.99 -24.44 8.19
N GLY A 433 -9.52 -24.36 6.97
CA GLY A 433 -9.14 -25.26 5.89
C GLY A 433 -7.69 -25.07 5.42
N LEU A 434 -7.22 -23.83 5.28
CA LEU A 434 -5.82 -23.56 4.93
C LEU A 434 -4.85 -24.08 5.99
N CYS A 435 -5.16 -23.89 7.28
CA CYS A 435 -4.37 -24.42 8.38
C CYS A 435 -4.31 -25.95 8.36
N ALA A 436 -5.46 -26.62 8.26
CA ALA A 436 -5.54 -28.08 8.24
C ALA A 436 -4.85 -28.67 7.01
N GLY A 437 -5.05 -28.08 5.83
CA GLY A 437 -4.43 -28.52 4.58
C GLY A 437 -2.91 -28.31 4.58
N GLY A 438 -2.44 -27.14 5.02
CA GLY A 438 -1.01 -26.86 5.15
C GLY A 438 -0.32 -27.80 6.13
N ALA A 439 -0.95 -28.07 7.28
CA ALA A 439 -0.43 -29.02 8.25
C ALA A 439 -0.41 -30.47 7.72
N ALA A 440 -1.44 -30.87 6.97
CA ALA A 440 -1.48 -32.17 6.29
C ALA A 440 -0.32 -32.31 5.30
N LEU A 441 -0.09 -31.31 4.44
CA LEU A 441 1.03 -31.31 3.49
C LEU A 441 2.39 -31.34 4.21
N ALA A 442 2.56 -30.58 5.29
CA ALA A 442 3.77 -30.59 6.11
C ALA A 442 4.04 -31.98 6.72
N SER A 443 2.98 -32.72 7.06
CA SER A 443 3.07 -34.10 7.54
C SER A 443 3.25 -35.16 6.43
N ARG A 444 3.53 -34.73 5.19
CA ARG A 444 3.70 -35.57 3.99
C ARG A 444 2.46 -36.39 3.61
N LYS A 445 1.27 -35.90 3.97
CA LYS A 445 0.03 -36.48 3.47
C LYS A 445 -0.13 -36.23 1.98
N THR A 446 -0.93 -37.06 1.32
CA THR A 446 -1.23 -36.86 -0.10
C THR A 446 -2.03 -35.57 -0.32
N PRO A 447 -1.98 -34.94 -1.51
CA PRO A 447 -2.81 -33.78 -1.83
C PRO A 447 -4.30 -34.01 -1.54
N ASP A 448 -4.79 -35.22 -1.82
CA ASP A 448 -6.17 -35.64 -1.55
C ASP A 448 -6.49 -35.63 -0.04
N GLU A 449 -5.62 -36.22 0.78
CA GLU A 449 -5.78 -36.22 2.24
C GLU A 449 -5.70 -34.80 2.83
N ALA A 450 -4.87 -33.94 2.25
CA ALA A 450 -4.78 -32.54 2.65
C ALA A 450 -6.04 -31.75 2.28
N ALA A 451 -6.60 -32.00 1.09
CA ALA A 451 -7.84 -31.39 0.65
C ALA A 451 -9.05 -31.87 1.49
N ASP A 452 -9.12 -33.16 1.82
CA ASP A 452 -10.17 -33.71 2.69
C ASP A 452 -10.08 -33.15 4.12
N ALA A 453 -8.86 -32.98 4.66
CA ALA A 453 -8.62 -32.33 5.95
C ALA A 453 -9.05 -30.85 5.92
N ALA A 454 -8.69 -30.13 4.85
CA ALA A 454 -9.06 -28.73 4.65
C ALA A 454 -10.59 -28.55 4.53
N GLY A 455 -11.25 -29.41 3.76
CA GLY A 455 -12.69 -29.35 3.58
C GLY A 455 -13.47 -29.67 4.85
N THR A 456 -13.01 -30.67 5.60
CA THR A 456 -13.63 -31.04 6.89
C THR A 456 -13.48 -29.92 7.92
N ALA A 457 -12.27 -29.38 8.08
CA ALA A 457 -12.01 -28.28 9.01
C ALA A 457 -12.79 -27.01 8.63
N GLY A 458 -12.83 -26.69 7.33
CA GLY A 458 -13.57 -25.54 6.83
C GLY A 458 -15.08 -25.66 7.07
N MET A 459 -15.66 -26.84 6.81
CA MET A 459 -17.08 -27.09 7.06
C MET A 459 -17.40 -27.03 8.57
N GLN A 460 -16.57 -27.60 9.43
CA GLN A 460 -16.76 -27.54 10.88
C GLN A 460 -16.70 -26.10 11.41
N ALA A 461 -15.74 -25.30 10.95
CA ALA A 461 -15.64 -23.89 11.30
C ALA A 461 -16.86 -23.10 10.82
N ALA A 462 -17.32 -23.32 9.57
CA ALA A 462 -18.53 -22.70 9.05
C ALA A 462 -19.78 -23.03 9.89
N VAL A 463 -19.97 -24.29 10.27
CA VAL A 463 -21.10 -24.72 11.11
C VAL A 463 -21.01 -24.09 12.51
N ALA A 464 -19.82 -24.04 13.10
CA ALA A 464 -19.60 -23.40 14.40
C ALA A 464 -19.99 -21.91 14.39
N GLU A 465 -19.83 -21.25 13.24
CA GLU A 465 -20.20 -19.85 13.03
C GLU A 465 -21.66 -19.64 12.57
N GLY A 466 -22.47 -20.70 12.60
CA GLY A 466 -23.91 -20.62 12.34
C GLY A 466 -24.33 -20.65 10.87
N LEU A 467 -23.42 -20.99 9.95
CA LEU A 467 -23.82 -21.24 8.57
C LEU A 467 -24.73 -22.47 8.48
N THR A 468 -25.73 -22.40 7.61
CA THR A 468 -26.53 -23.58 7.28
C THR A 468 -25.62 -24.68 6.74
N PRO A 469 -25.95 -25.97 6.94
CA PRO A 469 -25.13 -27.08 6.44
C PRO A 469 -24.76 -26.94 4.96
N ARG A 470 -25.65 -26.35 4.16
CA ARG A 470 -25.45 -26.11 2.73
C ARG A 470 -24.34 -25.11 2.45
N LEU A 471 -24.35 -23.97 3.14
CA LEU A 471 -23.31 -22.94 2.98
C LEU A 471 -21.99 -23.40 3.59
N ALA A 472 -22.05 -24.15 4.69
CA ALA A 472 -20.86 -24.73 5.30
C ALA A 472 -20.15 -25.75 4.40
N ALA A 473 -20.92 -26.61 3.71
CA ALA A 473 -20.38 -27.53 2.73
C ALA A 473 -19.76 -26.80 1.53
N ALA A 474 -20.36 -25.70 1.07
CA ALA A 474 -19.78 -24.88 0.01
C ALA A 474 -18.46 -24.23 0.44
N ALA A 475 -18.38 -23.68 1.66
CA ALA A 475 -17.16 -23.10 2.20
C ALA A 475 -16.05 -24.15 2.39
N GLY A 476 -16.40 -25.35 2.88
CA GLY A 476 -15.48 -26.49 2.95
C GLY A 476 -14.98 -26.93 1.57
N ALA A 477 -15.85 -26.95 0.55
CA ALA A 477 -15.46 -27.27 -0.82
C ALA A 477 -14.43 -26.27 -1.37
N ILE A 478 -14.65 -24.97 -1.15
CA ILE A 478 -13.72 -23.91 -1.57
C ILE A 478 -12.36 -24.09 -0.88
N ALA A 479 -12.34 -24.38 0.42
CA ALA A 479 -11.10 -24.61 1.15
C ALA A 479 -10.33 -25.84 0.63
N ALA A 480 -11.03 -26.95 0.38
CA ALA A 480 -10.46 -28.16 -0.21
C ALA A 480 -9.91 -27.91 -1.61
N GLY A 481 -10.66 -27.21 -2.45
CA GLY A 481 -10.25 -26.82 -3.80
C GLY A 481 -8.97 -25.98 -3.80
N ARG A 482 -8.86 -24.97 -2.93
CA ARG A 482 -7.65 -24.14 -2.84
C ARG A 482 -6.41 -24.95 -2.41
N ILE A 483 -6.55 -25.85 -1.44
CA ILE A 483 -5.44 -26.69 -0.97
C ILE A 483 -5.02 -27.71 -2.03
N ALA A 484 -5.98 -28.37 -2.69
CA ALA A 484 -5.69 -29.28 -3.79
C ALA A 484 -4.96 -28.55 -4.94
N PHE A 485 -5.40 -27.33 -5.30
CA PHE A 485 -4.72 -26.53 -6.31
C PHE A 485 -3.29 -26.17 -5.90
N GLN A 486 -3.09 -25.71 -4.66
CA GLN A 486 -1.76 -25.36 -4.16
C GLN A 486 -0.83 -26.57 -4.17
N ALA A 487 -1.31 -27.73 -3.69
CA ALA A 487 -0.54 -28.97 -3.70
C ALA A 487 -0.19 -29.43 -5.12
N ALA A 488 -1.12 -29.29 -6.07
CA ALA A 488 -0.88 -29.56 -7.47
C ALA A 488 0.23 -28.64 -8.02
N MET A 489 0.14 -27.33 -7.77
CA MET A 489 1.15 -26.35 -8.16
C MET A 489 2.54 -26.67 -7.57
N ASP A 490 2.60 -27.01 -6.28
CA ASP A 490 3.85 -27.35 -5.58
C ASP A 490 4.47 -28.66 -6.10
N SER A 491 3.65 -29.60 -6.59
CA SER A 491 4.11 -30.84 -7.22
C SER A 491 4.75 -30.65 -8.60
N GLY A 492 4.76 -29.42 -9.12
CA GLY A 492 5.34 -29.08 -10.42
C GLY A 492 4.40 -29.33 -11.60
N LEU A 493 3.09 -29.47 -11.36
CA LEU A 493 2.09 -29.40 -12.43
C LEU A 493 2.15 -28.02 -13.07
N LYS A 494 2.86 -27.93 -14.20
CA LYS A 494 3.00 -26.68 -14.96
C LYS A 494 1.68 -26.19 -15.58
N ASN A 495 0.67 -27.05 -15.63
CA ASN A 495 -0.63 -26.76 -16.22
C ASN A 495 -1.66 -26.40 -15.14
N SER A 496 -1.93 -25.10 -14.97
CA SER A 496 -2.94 -24.58 -14.02
C SER A 496 -4.33 -25.14 -14.27
N LEU A 497 -4.62 -25.55 -15.50
CA LEU A 497 -5.90 -26.13 -15.88
C LEU A 497 -6.08 -27.54 -15.30
N GLN A 498 -5.00 -28.32 -15.17
CA GLN A 498 -5.01 -29.63 -14.54
C GLN A 498 -5.09 -29.51 -13.02
N ALA A 499 -4.35 -28.56 -12.44
CA ALA A 499 -4.48 -28.23 -11.01
C ALA A 499 -5.91 -27.80 -10.65
N ALA A 500 -6.60 -27.05 -11.53
CA ALA A 500 -7.98 -26.67 -11.34
C ALA A 500 -8.97 -27.85 -11.42
N GLU A 501 -8.68 -28.87 -12.23
CA GLU A 501 -9.47 -30.11 -12.27
C GLU A 501 -9.33 -30.93 -10.99
N GLU A 502 -8.12 -31.06 -10.45
CA GLU A 502 -7.87 -31.73 -9.18
C GLU A 502 -8.59 -30.99 -8.04
N ALA A 503 -8.55 -29.66 -8.04
CA ALA A 503 -9.31 -28.81 -7.12
C ALA A 503 -10.82 -29.00 -7.24
N GLY A 504 -11.36 -29.08 -8.47
CA GLY A 504 -12.76 -29.37 -8.72
C GLY A 504 -13.17 -30.75 -8.20
N THR A 505 -12.32 -31.76 -8.42
CA THR A 505 -12.57 -33.13 -7.97
C THR A 505 -12.59 -33.24 -6.44
N ALA A 506 -11.64 -32.58 -5.77
CA ALA A 506 -11.62 -32.48 -4.31
C ALA A 506 -12.88 -31.78 -3.77
N SER A 507 -13.30 -30.69 -4.42
CA SER A 507 -14.51 -29.94 -4.06
C SER A 507 -15.77 -30.82 -4.16
N ILE A 508 -15.93 -31.57 -5.26
CA ILE A 508 -17.07 -32.50 -5.43
C ILE A 508 -17.08 -33.55 -4.32
N ARG A 509 -15.91 -34.10 -3.99
CA ARG A 509 -15.75 -35.13 -2.95
C ARG A 509 -16.23 -34.63 -1.60
N VAL A 510 -15.78 -33.45 -1.17
CA VAL A 510 -16.16 -32.83 0.10
C VAL A 510 -17.67 -32.59 0.18
N VAL A 511 -18.28 -32.02 -0.86
CA VAL A 511 -19.73 -31.73 -0.86
C VAL A 511 -20.57 -33.01 -0.88
N THR A 512 -20.12 -34.03 -1.61
CA THR A 512 -20.80 -35.34 -1.66
C THR A 512 -20.73 -36.04 -0.29
N ASN A 513 -19.57 -36.00 0.37
CA ASN A 513 -19.38 -36.55 1.71
C ASN A 513 -20.23 -35.83 2.77
N ALA A 514 -20.52 -34.54 2.56
CA ALA A 514 -21.42 -33.77 3.40
C ALA A 514 -22.92 -34.09 3.17
N GLY A 515 -23.25 -35.07 2.31
CA GLY A 515 -24.62 -35.54 2.07
C GLY A 515 -25.43 -34.68 1.10
N PHE A 516 -24.80 -33.74 0.39
CA PHE A 516 -25.49 -32.94 -0.62
C PHE A 516 -25.58 -33.69 -1.95
N GLY A 517 -26.72 -33.54 -2.63
CA GLY A 517 -26.93 -34.15 -3.94
C GLY A 517 -25.87 -33.71 -4.96
N ARG A 518 -25.49 -34.64 -5.85
CA ARG A 518 -24.42 -34.47 -6.86
C ARG A 518 -24.51 -33.14 -7.62
N HIS A 519 -25.71 -32.71 -7.98
CA HIS A 519 -25.94 -31.45 -8.69
C HIS A 519 -25.44 -30.21 -7.92
N GLN A 520 -25.60 -30.17 -6.59
CA GLN A 520 -25.10 -29.06 -5.79
C GLN A 520 -23.59 -29.11 -5.58
N ALA A 521 -23.04 -30.32 -5.42
CA ALA A 521 -21.60 -30.56 -5.40
C ALA A 521 -20.93 -30.04 -6.68
N THR A 522 -21.54 -30.36 -7.83
CA THR A 522 -21.09 -29.88 -9.14
C THR A 522 -21.08 -28.35 -9.21
N LYS A 523 -22.15 -27.67 -8.78
CA LYS A 523 -22.20 -26.19 -8.82
C LYS A 523 -21.13 -25.53 -7.95
N ALA A 524 -20.90 -26.04 -6.75
CA ALA A 524 -19.85 -25.52 -5.86
C ALA A 524 -18.45 -25.71 -6.47
N ALA A 525 -18.20 -26.88 -7.06
CA ALA A 525 -16.92 -27.20 -7.69
C ALA A 525 -16.63 -26.32 -8.93
N ILE A 526 -17.64 -26.06 -9.77
CA ILE A 526 -17.52 -25.17 -10.94
C ILE A 526 -17.12 -23.76 -10.51
N VAL A 527 -17.76 -23.22 -9.46
CA VAL A 527 -17.44 -21.89 -8.91
C VAL A 527 -16.03 -21.86 -8.34
N SER A 528 -15.66 -22.86 -7.52
CA SER A 528 -14.34 -22.94 -6.92
C SER A 528 -13.22 -23.03 -7.96
N ALA A 529 -13.38 -23.88 -8.98
CA ALA A 529 -12.41 -24.00 -10.07
C ALA A 529 -12.24 -22.69 -10.85
N GLY A 530 -13.34 -21.97 -11.10
CA GLY A 530 -13.29 -20.65 -11.72
C GLY A 530 -12.55 -19.61 -10.88
N GLN A 531 -12.85 -19.52 -9.58
CA GLN A 531 -12.19 -18.58 -8.66
C GLN A 531 -10.68 -18.85 -8.54
N VAL A 532 -10.30 -20.13 -8.44
CA VAL A 532 -8.90 -20.54 -8.31
C VAL A 532 -8.10 -20.22 -9.58
N ALA A 533 -8.64 -20.56 -10.76
CA ALA A 533 -7.98 -20.26 -12.02
C ALA A 533 -7.88 -18.75 -12.29
N LEU A 534 -8.88 -17.96 -11.86
CA LEU A 534 -8.82 -16.50 -11.95
C LEU A 534 -7.65 -15.94 -11.11
N ALA A 535 -7.52 -16.39 -9.86
CA ALA A 535 -6.48 -15.91 -8.94
C ALA A 535 -5.07 -16.23 -9.47
N ASP A 536 -4.81 -17.47 -9.90
CA ASP A 536 -3.52 -17.89 -10.45
C ASP A 536 -3.16 -17.11 -11.73
N SER A 537 -4.12 -16.88 -12.62
CA SER A 537 -3.91 -16.06 -13.81
C SER A 537 -3.50 -14.63 -13.49
N LEU A 538 -4.14 -14.00 -12.50
CA LEU A 538 -3.80 -12.64 -12.06
C LEU A 538 -2.42 -12.58 -11.40
N GLU A 539 -2.07 -13.56 -10.57
CA GLU A 539 -0.75 -13.65 -9.93
C GLU A 539 0.38 -13.83 -10.96
N ARG A 540 0.11 -14.50 -12.09
CA ARG A 540 1.04 -14.61 -13.23
C ARG A 540 1.12 -13.35 -14.09
N GLY A 541 0.43 -12.27 -13.72
CA GLY A 541 0.39 -11.02 -14.47
C GLY A 541 -0.38 -11.10 -15.78
N GLN A 542 -1.28 -12.08 -15.94
CA GLN A 542 -2.16 -12.12 -17.10
C GLN A 542 -3.16 -10.96 -17.07
N THR A 543 -3.62 -10.54 -18.24
CA THR A 543 -4.63 -9.47 -18.30
C THR A 543 -5.95 -9.96 -17.69
N PRO A 544 -6.82 -9.05 -17.18
CA PRO A 544 -8.13 -9.45 -16.64
C PRO A 544 -8.94 -10.32 -17.61
N ASP A 545 -8.92 -10.00 -18.90
CA ASP A 545 -9.60 -10.80 -19.93
C ASP A 545 -9.05 -12.22 -20.04
N GLN A 546 -7.71 -12.37 -19.98
CA GLN A 546 -7.06 -13.68 -20.00
C GLN A 546 -7.37 -14.49 -18.73
N ALA A 547 -7.44 -13.82 -17.58
CA ALA A 547 -7.77 -14.45 -16.32
C ALA A 547 -9.22 -14.94 -16.27
N VAL A 548 -10.17 -14.15 -16.79
CA VAL A 548 -11.59 -14.55 -16.86
C VAL A 548 -11.79 -15.67 -17.87
N ASP A 549 -11.08 -15.67 -19.01
CA ASP A 549 -11.09 -16.77 -19.97
C ASP A 549 -10.54 -18.07 -19.36
N ALA A 550 -9.46 -17.99 -18.58
CA ALA A 550 -8.92 -19.13 -17.84
C ALA A 550 -9.92 -19.68 -16.81
N ALA A 551 -10.56 -18.78 -16.05
CA ALA A 551 -11.60 -19.13 -15.08
C ALA A 551 -12.78 -19.85 -15.72
N ALA A 552 -13.26 -19.35 -16.87
CA ALA A 552 -14.33 -19.96 -17.61
C ALA A 552 -13.99 -21.35 -18.15
N LYS A 553 -12.79 -21.51 -18.72
CA LYS A 553 -12.32 -22.81 -19.23
C LYS A 553 -12.18 -23.84 -18.12
N ALA A 554 -11.64 -23.45 -16.97
CA ALA A 554 -11.55 -24.30 -15.80
C ALA A 554 -12.94 -24.72 -15.30
N ALA A 555 -13.86 -23.76 -15.14
CA ALA A 555 -15.24 -24.00 -14.73
C ALA A 555 -15.98 -24.94 -15.71
N HIS A 556 -15.80 -24.74 -17.03
CA HIS A 556 -16.43 -25.55 -18.07
C HIS A 556 -15.92 -27.00 -18.05
N LYS A 557 -14.60 -27.19 -17.90
CA LYS A 557 -13.99 -28.52 -17.83
C LYS A 557 -14.47 -29.30 -16.61
N VAL A 558 -14.56 -28.63 -15.45
CA VAL A 558 -15.12 -29.24 -14.22
C VAL A 558 -16.60 -29.59 -14.39
N ALA A 559 -17.38 -28.74 -15.06
CA ALA A 559 -18.79 -29.02 -15.34
C ALA A 559 -18.98 -30.27 -16.22
N LEU A 560 -18.16 -30.41 -17.27
CA LEU A 560 -18.16 -31.60 -18.13
C LEU A 560 -17.71 -32.85 -17.37
N ALA A 561 -16.64 -32.76 -16.57
CA ALA A 561 -16.16 -33.86 -15.75
C ALA A 561 -17.21 -34.33 -14.71
N ALA A 562 -18.07 -33.42 -14.27
CA ALA A 562 -19.18 -33.71 -13.38
C ALA A 562 -20.42 -34.32 -14.09
N GLY A 563 -20.36 -34.52 -15.42
CA GLY A 563 -21.41 -35.15 -16.22
C GLY A 563 -22.52 -34.21 -16.68
N MET A 564 -22.30 -32.89 -16.69
CA MET A 564 -23.23 -31.93 -17.29
C MET A 564 -23.18 -32.02 -18.82
N SER A 565 -24.29 -31.76 -19.49
CA SER A 565 -24.26 -31.62 -20.96
C SER A 565 -23.44 -30.39 -21.36
N GLU A 566 -22.93 -30.35 -22.60
CA GLU A 566 -22.14 -29.21 -23.09
C GLU A 566 -22.87 -27.88 -22.91
N ASP A 567 -24.17 -27.82 -23.23
CA ASP A 567 -24.99 -26.63 -23.05
C ASP A 567 -25.08 -26.19 -21.58
N GLN A 568 -25.31 -27.13 -20.66
CA GLN A 568 -25.41 -26.86 -19.23
C GLN A 568 -24.04 -26.46 -18.65
N ALA A 569 -22.98 -27.11 -19.11
CA ALA A 569 -21.62 -26.80 -18.72
C ALA A 569 -21.21 -25.40 -19.19
N ALA A 570 -21.59 -25.01 -20.41
CA ALA A 570 -21.34 -23.67 -20.94
C ALA A 570 -22.08 -22.59 -20.14
N GLU A 571 -23.35 -22.83 -19.81
CA GLU A 571 -24.17 -21.90 -19.04
C GLU A 571 -23.65 -21.70 -17.61
N GLU A 572 -23.39 -22.79 -16.88
CA GLU A 572 -22.91 -22.71 -15.49
C GLU A 572 -21.47 -22.17 -15.40
N SER A 573 -20.60 -22.48 -16.38
CA SER A 573 -19.23 -21.94 -16.41
C SER A 573 -19.18 -20.45 -16.72
N ALA A 574 -20.03 -19.94 -17.62
CA ALA A 574 -20.16 -18.51 -17.85
C ALA A 574 -20.67 -17.78 -16.59
N SER A 575 -21.65 -18.36 -15.90
CA SER A 575 -22.16 -17.84 -14.61
C SER A 575 -21.10 -17.83 -13.51
N ALA A 576 -20.27 -18.88 -13.42
CA ALA A 576 -19.18 -18.98 -12.45
C ALA A 576 -18.05 -17.99 -12.75
N ALA A 577 -17.61 -17.89 -14.01
CA ALA A 577 -16.58 -16.94 -14.42
C ALA A 577 -17.02 -15.48 -14.19
N GLY A 578 -18.28 -15.16 -14.49
CA GLY A 578 -18.84 -13.83 -14.20
C GLY A 578 -18.83 -13.49 -12.71
N ARG A 579 -19.16 -14.44 -11.84
CA ARG A 579 -19.08 -14.25 -10.37
C ARG A 579 -17.64 -14.05 -9.90
N ALA A 580 -16.71 -14.91 -10.33
CA ALA A 580 -15.31 -14.80 -9.98
C ALA A 580 -14.73 -13.44 -10.43
N ALA A 581 -15.05 -13.03 -11.66
CA ALA A 581 -14.66 -11.72 -12.19
C ALA A 581 -15.21 -10.58 -11.32
N GLY A 582 -16.49 -10.64 -10.94
CA GLY A 582 -17.12 -9.63 -10.09
C GLY A 582 -16.45 -9.48 -8.73
N GLU A 583 -16.02 -10.57 -8.11
CA GLU A 583 -15.28 -10.56 -6.84
C GLU A 583 -13.87 -9.97 -6.97
N ALA A 584 -13.15 -10.29 -8.06
CA ALA A 584 -11.82 -9.73 -8.32
C ALA A 584 -11.85 -8.23 -8.71
N VAL A 585 -12.98 -7.76 -9.26
CA VAL A 585 -13.17 -6.39 -9.77
C VAL A 585 -13.34 -5.33 -8.66
N ALA A 586 -13.43 -5.73 -7.39
CA ALA A 586 -13.38 -4.80 -6.24
C ALA A 586 -12.11 -3.92 -6.21
N SER A 587 -11.10 -4.20 -7.06
CA SER A 587 -9.90 -3.39 -7.26
C SER A 587 -9.64 -2.87 -8.70
N VAL A 588 -10.68 -2.69 -9.57
CA VAL A 588 -10.69 -2.10 -10.99
C VAL A 588 -10.62 -3.18 -12.13
N PRO A 589 -11.30 -3.06 -13.33
CA PRO A 589 -12.12 -1.98 -13.96
C PRO A 589 -13.65 -2.34 -14.11
N PRO A 590 -14.54 -1.55 -14.77
CA PRO A 590 -15.99 -1.48 -14.48
C PRO A 590 -16.78 -2.76 -14.84
N ALA A 591 -18.00 -2.89 -14.28
CA ALA A 591 -18.95 -3.99 -14.53
C ALA A 591 -19.17 -4.34 -16.03
N GLU A 592 -18.90 -3.40 -16.94
CA GLU A 592 -18.90 -3.60 -18.39
C GLU A 592 -17.83 -4.63 -18.85
N ALA A 593 -16.64 -4.66 -18.23
CA ALA A 593 -15.57 -5.60 -18.55
C ALA A 593 -15.92 -7.03 -18.14
N ALA A 594 -16.52 -7.22 -16.96
CA ALA A 594 -17.01 -8.53 -16.51
C ALA A 594 -18.11 -9.07 -17.43
N GLY A 595 -19.04 -8.20 -17.86
CA GLY A 595 -20.08 -8.54 -18.82
C GLY A 595 -19.54 -8.88 -20.21
N ALA A 596 -18.57 -8.11 -20.71
CA ALA A 596 -17.93 -8.36 -22.01
C ALA A 596 -17.11 -9.66 -22.01
N ALA A 597 -16.40 -9.95 -20.91
CA ALA A 597 -15.65 -11.20 -20.76
C ALA A 597 -16.59 -12.41 -20.68
N ALA A 598 -17.68 -12.34 -19.90
CA ALA A 598 -18.70 -13.40 -19.84
C ALA A 598 -19.37 -13.65 -21.20
N ALA A 599 -19.65 -12.58 -21.97
CA ALA A 599 -20.19 -12.68 -23.33
C ALA A 599 -19.22 -13.38 -24.29
N LYS A 600 -17.95 -12.98 -24.26
CA LYS A 600 -16.91 -13.55 -25.13
C LYS A 600 -16.66 -15.02 -24.82
N VAL A 601 -16.69 -15.39 -23.54
CA VAL A 601 -16.65 -16.77 -23.07
C VAL A 601 -17.85 -17.56 -23.56
N ALA A 602 -19.07 -17.06 -23.36
CA ALA A 602 -20.30 -17.76 -23.77
C ALA A 602 -20.31 -18.00 -25.29
N ALA A 603 -19.86 -17.03 -26.08
CA ALA A 603 -19.70 -17.16 -27.53
C ALA A 603 -18.61 -18.19 -27.90
N GLY A 604 -17.48 -18.19 -27.18
CA GLY A 604 -16.40 -19.17 -27.38
C GLY A 604 -16.79 -20.61 -27.02
N LEU A 605 -17.79 -20.78 -26.16
CA LEU A 605 -18.35 -22.08 -25.74
C LEU A 605 -19.55 -22.54 -26.59
N GLY A 606 -19.86 -21.84 -27.69
CA GLY A 606 -20.88 -22.28 -28.65
C GLY A 606 -22.34 -21.99 -28.26
N LEU A 607 -22.60 -21.18 -27.22
CA LEU A 607 -23.96 -20.75 -26.89
C LEU A 607 -24.54 -19.91 -28.04
N THR A 608 -25.85 -20.07 -28.30
CA THR A 608 -26.54 -19.21 -29.28
C THR A 608 -26.40 -17.75 -28.86
N ALA A 609 -26.30 -16.83 -29.84
CA ALA A 609 -26.09 -15.39 -29.57
C ALA A 609 -27.10 -14.81 -28.55
N GLN A 610 -28.34 -15.32 -28.56
CA GLN A 610 -29.37 -14.94 -27.60
C GLN A 610 -29.09 -15.44 -26.18
N ARG A 611 -28.67 -16.70 -26.00
CA ARG A 611 -28.32 -17.25 -24.68
C ARG A 611 -27.02 -16.64 -24.14
N ALA A 612 -26.05 -16.38 -25.02
CA ALA A 612 -24.82 -15.69 -24.65
C ALA A 612 -25.09 -14.26 -24.16
N ALA A 613 -25.95 -13.50 -24.85
CA ALA A 613 -26.38 -12.19 -24.39
C ALA A 613 -27.13 -12.23 -23.06
N GLN A 614 -28.02 -13.21 -22.87
CA GLN A 614 -28.79 -13.34 -21.63
C GLN A 614 -27.87 -13.66 -20.44
N ALA A 615 -26.94 -14.60 -20.60
CA ALA A 615 -25.97 -14.95 -19.55
C ALA A 615 -25.05 -13.75 -19.20
N ALA A 616 -24.56 -13.04 -20.22
CA ALA A 616 -23.72 -11.85 -20.05
C ALA A 616 -24.47 -10.71 -19.35
N ALA A 617 -25.73 -10.48 -19.71
CA ALA A 617 -26.58 -9.48 -19.10
C ALA A 617 -26.84 -9.77 -17.62
N VAL A 618 -27.15 -11.01 -17.27
CA VAL A 618 -27.37 -11.44 -15.87
C VAL A 618 -26.09 -11.28 -15.04
N ALA A 619 -24.94 -11.70 -15.58
CA ALA A 619 -23.65 -11.56 -14.90
C ALA A 619 -23.25 -10.09 -14.68
N ALA A 620 -23.38 -9.25 -15.71
CA ALA A 620 -23.11 -7.81 -15.62
C ALA A 620 -24.03 -7.12 -14.61
N MET A 621 -25.31 -7.50 -14.58
CA MET A 621 -26.29 -6.93 -13.67
C MET A 621 -26.00 -7.30 -12.21
N LYS A 622 -25.71 -8.58 -11.90
CA LYS A 622 -25.32 -9.02 -10.55
C LYS A 622 -24.08 -8.28 -10.07
N THR A 623 -23.06 -8.17 -10.93
CA THR A 623 -21.81 -7.47 -10.62
C THR A 623 -22.03 -5.99 -10.34
N ALA A 624 -22.80 -5.31 -11.18
CA ALA A 624 -23.07 -3.88 -11.01
C ALA A 624 -23.96 -3.56 -9.80
N LEU A 625 -24.92 -4.44 -9.46
CA LEU A 625 -25.70 -4.33 -8.23
C LEU A 625 -24.81 -4.48 -6.99
N GLN A 626 -23.92 -5.46 -6.99
CA GLN A 626 -22.98 -5.70 -5.88
C GLN A 626 -22.04 -4.51 -5.69
N ILE A 627 -21.45 -3.97 -6.77
CA ILE A 627 -20.61 -2.75 -6.72
C ILE A 627 -21.43 -1.53 -6.25
N GLY A 628 -22.67 -1.38 -6.73
CA GLY A 628 -23.55 -0.28 -6.35
C GLY A 628 -23.89 -0.28 -4.85
N LEU A 629 -24.16 -1.45 -4.29
CA LEU A 629 -24.44 -1.63 -2.86
C LEU A 629 -23.17 -1.40 -2.00
N ILE A 630 -22.01 -1.90 -2.44
CA ILE A 630 -20.73 -1.67 -1.74
C ILE A 630 -20.33 -0.18 -1.75
N SER A 631 -20.64 0.54 -2.83
CA SER A 631 -20.35 1.98 -2.97
C SER A 631 -21.37 2.91 -2.31
N GLY A 632 -22.34 2.38 -1.56
CA GLY A 632 -23.35 3.16 -0.84
C GLY A 632 -24.35 3.90 -1.75
N LYS A 633 -24.48 3.51 -3.02
CA LYS A 633 -25.51 4.08 -3.90
C LYS A 633 -26.89 3.62 -3.45
N SER A 634 -27.90 4.49 -3.61
CA SER A 634 -29.29 4.07 -3.41
C SER A 634 -29.62 2.92 -4.36
N ALA A 635 -30.49 1.99 -3.91
CA ALA A 635 -30.88 0.81 -4.67
C ALA A 635 -31.30 1.17 -6.11
N ASP A 636 -32.04 2.27 -6.29
CA ASP A 636 -32.48 2.75 -7.60
C ASP A 636 -31.32 3.12 -8.55
N LYS A 637 -30.28 3.80 -8.04
CA LYS A 637 -29.09 4.17 -8.83
C LYS A 637 -28.19 2.99 -9.13
N ALA A 638 -28.11 2.02 -8.20
CA ALA A 638 -27.42 0.76 -8.42
C ALA A 638 -28.11 -0.07 -9.51
N LEU A 639 -29.44 -0.18 -9.46
CA LEU A 639 -30.24 -0.87 -10.46
C LEU A 639 -30.13 -0.21 -11.84
N GLU A 640 -30.14 1.13 -11.89
CA GLU A 640 -29.95 1.88 -13.12
C GLU A 640 -28.58 1.63 -13.77
N SER A 641 -27.50 1.70 -12.98
CA SER A 641 -26.15 1.45 -13.47
C SER A 641 -26.00 0.00 -13.96
N ALA A 642 -26.64 -0.94 -13.26
CA ALA A 642 -26.64 -2.35 -13.59
C ALA A 642 -27.42 -2.68 -14.86
N ALA A 643 -28.59 -2.08 -15.05
CA ALA A 643 -29.37 -2.23 -16.27
C ALA A 643 -28.63 -1.68 -17.50
N GLN A 644 -27.92 -0.55 -17.37
CA GLN A 644 -27.11 0.01 -18.45
C GLN A 644 -25.91 -0.90 -18.81
N ALA A 645 -25.21 -1.44 -17.80
CA ALA A 645 -24.11 -2.38 -18.02
C ALA A 645 -24.58 -3.69 -18.67
N ALA A 646 -25.72 -4.23 -18.22
CA ALA A 646 -26.34 -5.43 -18.79
C ALA A 646 -26.78 -5.23 -20.24
N ALA A 647 -27.38 -4.08 -20.56
CA ALA A 647 -27.79 -3.75 -21.92
C ALA A 647 -26.59 -3.62 -22.87
N LYS A 648 -25.51 -2.95 -22.43
CA LYS A 648 -24.25 -2.86 -23.20
C LYS A 648 -23.59 -4.23 -23.38
N ALA A 649 -23.56 -5.06 -22.36
CA ALA A 649 -23.02 -6.42 -22.45
C ALA A 649 -23.84 -7.31 -23.41
N ALA A 650 -25.18 -7.22 -23.35
CA ALA A 650 -26.07 -7.92 -24.28
C ALA A 650 -25.89 -7.46 -25.73
N ALA A 651 -25.75 -6.15 -25.96
CA ALA A 651 -25.50 -5.59 -27.29
C ALA A 651 -24.14 -6.03 -27.85
N ALA A 652 -23.10 -6.04 -27.03
CA ALA A 652 -21.76 -6.50 -27.42
C ALA A 652 -21.73 -8.02 -27.72
N ALA A 653 -22.52 -8.82 -27.00
CA ALA A 653 -22.55 -10.28 -27.14
C ALA A 653 -23.24 -10.78 -28.43
N ALA A 654 -24.20 -10.03 -28.97
CA ALA A 654 -25.17 -10.63 -29.89
C ALA A 654 -25.23 -10.04 -31.29
N GLY A 655 -24.57 -8.91 -31.57
CA GLY A 655 -24.74 -8.22 -32.87
C GLY A 655 -26.21 -7.93 -33.22
N LEU A 656 -27.08 -7.90 -32.21
CA LEU A 656 -28.53 -7.76 -32.35
C LEU A 656 -28.92 -6.31 -32.66
N THR A 657 -30.09 -6.15 -33.27
CA THR A 657 -30.74 -4.83 -33.38
C THR A 657 -31.03 -4.27 -31.98
N SER A 658 -31.03 -2.94 -31.85
CA SER A 658 -31.22 -2.23 -30.57
C SER A 658 -32.47 -2.66 -29.79
N GLU A 659 -33.52 -3.07 -30.50
CA GLU A 659 -34.80 -3.51 -29.93
C GLU A 659 -34.67 -4.87 -29.21
N LYS A 660 -34.07 -5.88 -29.84
CA LYS A 660 -33.87 -7.21 -29.22
C LYS A 660 -32.87 -7.18 -28.08
N SER A 661 -31.84 -6.33 -28.16
CA SER A 661 -30.94 -6.10 -27.02
C SER A 661 -31.66 -5.44 -25.84
N ALA A 662 -32.64 -4.58 -26.11
CA ALA A 662 -33.42 -3.93 -25.07
C ALA A 662 -34.41 -4.87 -24.39
N GLU A 663 -35.05 -5.78 -25.14
CA GLU A 663 -35.88 -6.85 -24.59
C GLU A 663 -35.08 -7.82 -23.71
N ALA A 664 -33.91 -8.27 -24.17
CA ALA A 664 -33.04 -9.15 -23.40
C ALA A 664 -32.52 -8.48 -22.11
N ALA A 665 -32.16 -7.19 -22.19
CA ALA A 665 -31.74 -6.42 -21.02
C ALA A 665 -32.88 -6.21 -20.01
N ALA A 666 -34.10 -5.96 -20.48
CA ALA A 666 -35.28 -5.83 -19.63
C ALA A 666 -35.63 -7.15 -18.93
N ALA A 667 -35.55 -8.28 -19.64
CA ALA A 667 -35.76 -9.61 -19.06
C ALA A 667 -34.69 -9.93 -17.99
N ALA A 668 -33.41 -9.68 -18.28
CA ALA A 668 -32.32 -9.86 -17.32
C ALA A 668 -32.49 -8.97 -16.07
N ALA A 669 -32.97 -7.73 -16.26
CA ALA A 669 -33.26 -6.81 -15.17
C ALA A 669 -34.40 -7.28 -14.26
N GLY A 670 -35.44 -7.85 -14.85
CA GLY A 670 -36.53 -8.45 -14.09
C GLY A 670 -36.08 -9.66 -13.27
N ILE A 671 -35.30 -10.57 -13.87
CA ILE A 671 -34.79 -11.78 -13.19
C ILE A 671 -33.88 -11.39 -12.02
N ALA A 672 -32.93 -10.49 -12.23
CA ALA A 672 -32.00 -10.08 -11.17
C ALA A 672 -32.70 -9.36 -10.00
N ALA A 673 -33.70 -8.53 -10.28
CA ALA A 673 -34.49 -7.88 -9.24
C ALA A 673 -35.38 -8.88 -8.47
N ALA A 674 -35.86 -9.93 -9.14
CA ALA A 674 -36.60 -11.02 -8.49
C ALA A 674 -35.72 -11.81 -7.52
N GLU A 675 -34.54 -12.25 -7.96
CA GLU A 675 -33.61 -13.00 -7.10
C GLU A 675 -33.18 -12.17 -5.87
N LEU A 676 -32.94 -10.87 -6.04
CA LEU A 676 -32.55 -9.98 -4.95
C LEU A 676 -33.68 -9.78 -3.93
N ALA A 677 -34.92 -9.58 -4.42
CA ALA A 677 -36.09 -9.46 -3.55
C ALA A 677 -36.41 -10.78 -2.82
N ALA A 678 -36.17 -11.93 -3.45
CA ALA A 678 -36.33 -13.24 -2.84
C ALA A 678 -35.29 -13.50 -1.74
N GLY A 679 -34.04 -13.05 -1.93
CA GLY A 679 -32.98 -13.12 -0.93
C GLY A 679 -33.25 -12.28 0.33
N GLU A 680 -33.99 -11.18 0.20
CA GLU A 680 -34.44 -10.34 1.32
C GLU A 680 -35.71 -10.85 2.02
N ALA A 681 -36.17 -12.07 1.71
CA ALA A 681 -37.38 -12.68 2.25
C ALA A 681 -38.67 -11.84 2.08
N LYS A 682 -38.75 -11.08 0.97
CA LYS A 682 -39.97 -10.33 0.63
C LYS A 682 -41.07 -11.28 0.13
N SER A 683 -42.34 -10.87 0.26
CA SER A 683 -43.46 -11.68 -0.24
C SER A 683 -43.38 -11.89 -1.76
N ASP A 684 -43.93 -13.00 -2.26
CA ASP A 684 -43.97 -13.31 -3.71
C ASP A 684 -44.50 -12.13 -4.56
N GLU A 685 -45.45 -11.36 -4.00
CA GLU A 685 -46.01 -10.17 -4.63
C GLU A 685 -45.00 -9.00 -4.71
N ALA A 686 -44.15 -8.84 -3.70
CA ALA A 686 -43.10 -7.83 -3.68
C ALA A 686 -41.93 -8.22 -4.59
N VAL A 687 -41.62 -9.51 -4.71
CA VAL A 687 -40.63 -10.04 -5.67
C VAL A 687 -41.08 -9.77 -7.11
N ALA A 688 -42.33 -10.09 -7.45
CA ALA A 688 -42.88 -9.86 -8.78
C ALA A 688 -43.01 -8.36 -9.12
N ALA A 689 -43.34 -7.52 -8.13
CA ALA A 689 -43.41 -6.06 -8.31
C ALA A 689 -42.03 -5.45 -8.56
N ALA A 690 -41.00 -5.87 -7.82
CA ALA A 690 -39.62 -5.42 -8.02
C ALA A 690 -39.09 -5.83 -9.40
N ALA A 691 -39.36 -7.07 -9.81
CA ALA A 691 -39.01 -7.59 -11.14
C ALA A 691 -39.65 -6.78 -12.28
N GLY A 692 -40.97 -6.55 -12.20
CA GLY A 692 -41.70 -5.79 -13.21
C GLY A 692 -41.24 -4.33 -13.30
N GLN A 693 -40.97 -3.69 -12.16
CA GLN A 693 -40.50 -2.31 -12.14
C GLN A 693 -39.07 -2.16 -12.70
N ALA A 694 -38.17 -3.10 -12.37
CA ALA A 694 -36.82 -3.15 -12.91
C ALA A 694 -36.80 -3.34 -14.44
N ALA A 695 -37.59 -4.29 -14.94
CA ALA A 695 -37.75 -4.55 -16.38
C ALA A 695 -38.33 -3.33 -17.12
N LYS A 696 -39.34 -2.66 -16.56
CA LYS A 696 -39.93 -1.43 -17.13
C LYS A 696 -38.91 -0.30 -17.21
N MET A 697 -38.18 -0.04 -16.13
CA MET A 697 -37.17 1.03 -16.10
C MET A 697 -36.04 0.79 -17.10
N ALA A 698 -35.60 -0.46 -17.26
CA ALA A 698 -34.61 -0.86 -18.25
C ALA A 698 -35.14 -0.64 -19.68
N ALA A 699 -36.35 -1.09 -19.99
CA ALA A 699 -36.95 -0.95 -21.31
C ALA A 699 -37.15 0.54 -21.72
N VAL A 700 -37.68 1.37 -20.82
CA VAL A 700 -37.91 2.80 -21.09
C VAL A 700 -36.60 3.55 -21.36
N LYS A 701 -35.55 3.26 -20.59
CA LYS A 701 -34.23 3.91 -20.78
C LYS A 701 -33.51 3.48 -22.04
N LEU A 702 -33.86 2.31 -22.59
CA LEU A 702 -33.33 1.80 -23.85
C LEU A 702 -34.16 2.26 -25.06
N GLY A 703 -35.14 3.15 -24.86
CA GLY A 703 -35.91 3.75 -25.94
C GLY A 703 -37.03 2.88 -26.50
N LEU A 704 -37.40 1.78 -25.81
CA LEU A 704 -38.60 1.02 -26.17
C LEU A 704 -39.84 1.90 -25.94
N ALA A 705 -40.77 1.86 -26.90
CA ALA A 705 -42.06 2.51 -26.73
C ALA A 705 -42.73 2.04 -25.44
N VAL A 706 -43.35 2.96 -24.69
CA VAL A 706 -43.92 2.70 -23.35
C VAL A 706 -44.85 1.48 -23.32
N ASN A 707 -45.58 1.23 -24.41
CA ASN A 707 -46.46 0.06 -24.54
C ASN A 707 -45.66 -1.26 -24.63
N LEU A 708 -44.55 -1.29 -25.37
CA LEU A 708 -43.65 -2.45 -25.44
C LEU A 708 -42.89 -2.66 -24.13
N ALA A 709 -42.54 -1.57 -23.44
CA ALA A 709 -41.94 -1.64 -22.11
C ALA A 709 -42.91 -2.24 -21.06
N GLY A 710 -44.21 -1.95 -21.19
CA GLY A 710 -45.26 -2.55 -20.37
C GLY A 710 -45.44 -4.05 -20.58
N ASP A 711 -45.36 -4.50 -21.84
CA ASP A 711 -45.45 -5.93 -22.17
C ASP A 711 -44.19 -6.71 -21.77
N ALA A 712 -43.00 -6.13 -21.95
CA ALA A 712 -41.75 -6.70 -21.45
C ALA A 712 -41.73 -6.82 -19.92
N ALA A 713 -42.22 -5.79 -19.21
CA ALA A 713 -42.36 -5.81 -17.75
C ALA A 713 -43.37 -6.85 -17.26
N ALA A 714 -44.47 -7.03 -17.99
CA ALA A 714 -45.47 -8.06 -17.69
C ALA A 714 -44.89 -9.48 -17.87
N ALA A 715 -44.18 -9.73 -18.97
CA ALA A 715 -43.52 -11.01 -19.23
C ALA A 715 -42.43 -11.33 -18.20
N ALA A 716 -41.63 -10.35 -17.79
CA ALA A 716 -40.60 -10.52 -16.77
C ALA A 716 -41.20 -10.80 -15.38
N ALA A 717 -42.29 -10.10 -15.01
CA ALA A 717 -43.01 -10.36 -13.76
C ALA A 717 -43.66 -11.75 -13.75
N GLU A 718 -44.15 -12.22 -14.90
CA GLU A 718 -44.72 -13.57 -15.06
C GLU A 718 -43.65 -14.66 -14.90
N ALA A 719 -42.49 -14.49 -15.55
CA ALA A 719 -41.35 -15.41 -15.42
C ALA A 719 -40.83 -15.48 -13.98
N ALA A 720 -40.64 -14.34 -13.32
CA ALA A 720 -40.19 -14.25 -11.93
C ALA A 720 -41.17 -14.89 -10.93
N ALA A 721 -42.47 -14.64 -11.09
CA ALA A 721 -43.50 -15.27 -10.26
C ALA A 721 -43.56 -16.79 -10.47
N THR A 722 -43.30 -17.25 -11.70
CA THR A 722 -43.28 -18.67 -12.04
C THR A 722 -42.12 -19.39 -11.37
N GLU A 723 -40.92 -18.81 -11.44
CA GLU A 723 -39.70 -19.36 -10.84
C GLU A 723 -39.75 -19.35 -9.30
N ALA A 724 -40.22 -18.26 -8.70
CA ALA A 724 -40.41 -18.16 -7.25
C ALA A 724 -41.42 -19.20 -6.72
N ALA A 725 -42.52 -19.44 -7.45
CA ALA A 725 -43.52 -20.40 -7.03
C ALA A 725 -43.09 -21.86 -7.25
N LEU A 726 -42.26 -22.14 -8.27
CA LEU A 726 -41.58 -23.43 -8.45
C LEU A 726 -40.57 -23.71 -7.33
N ALA A 727 -39.76 -22.71 -6.95
CA ALA A 727 -38.84 -22.80 -5.81
C ALA A 727 -39.56 -23.04 -4.47
N ALA A 728 -40.79 -22.54 -4.33
CA ALA A 728 -41.65 -22.75 -3.18
C ALA A 728 -42.48 -24.06 -3.24
N GLY A 729 -42.33 -24.89 -4.28
CA GLY A 729 -43.04 -26.17 -4.41
C GLY A 729 -44.55 -26.05 -4.60
N LYS A 730 -45.05 -24.92 -5.15
CA LYS A 730 -46.49 -24.69 -5.32
C LYS A 730 -47.05 -25.44 -6.55
N PRO A 731 -48.30 -25.90 -6.51
CA PRO A 731 -48.94 -26.58 -7.65
C PRO A 731 -49.07 -25.63 -8.85
N SER A 732 -48.83 -26.15 -10.07
CA SER A 732 -48.70 -25.39 -11.33
C SER A 732 -49.86 -24.43 -11.63
N GLU A 733 -51.07 -24.77 -11.20
CA GLU A 733 -52.26 -23.92 -11.38
C GLU A 733 -52.19 -22.63 -10.54
N LYS A 734 -51.67 -22.71 -9.31
CA LYS A 734 -51.46 -21.53 -8.44
C LYS A 734 -50.28 -20.69 -8.89
N VAL A 735 -49.30 -21.31 -9.55
CA VAL A 735 -48.18 -20.63 -10.18
C VAL A 735 -48.66 -19.76 -11.35
N ALA A 736 -49.46 -20.35 -12.24
CA ALA A 736 -50.04 -19.65 -13.38
C ALA A 736 -50.95 -18.48 -12.94
N GLU A 737 -51.75 -18.67 -11.90
CA GLU A 737 -52.64 -17.63 -11.38
C GLU A 737 -51.88 -16.46 -10.74
N ALA A 738 -50.81 -16.73 -9.98
CA ALA A 738 -49.96 -15.70 -9.39
C ALA A 738 -49.23 -14.89 -10.47
N ALA A 739 -48.71 -15.58 -11.49
CA ALA A 739 -48.00 -14.97 -12.61
C ALA A 739 -48.93 -14.09 -13.46
N GLN A 740 -50.15 -14.55 -13.76
CA GLN A 740 -51.17 -13.75 -14.46
C GLN A 740 -51.64 -12.53 -13.66
N ARG A 741 -51.80 -12.65 -12.33
CA ARG A 741 -52.16 -11.52 -11.45
C ARG A 741 -51.07 -10.45 -11.43
N ALA A 742 -49.79 -10.85 -11.37
CA ALA A 742 -48.66 -9.94 -11.43
C ALA A 742 -48.59 -9.20 -12.78
N ALA A 743 -48.72 -9.92 -13.90
CA ALA A 743 -48.76 -9.34 -15.25
C ALA A 743 -49.92 -8.35 -15.42
N LYS A 744 -51.12 -8.67 -14.94
CA LYS A 744 -52.30 -7.79 -14.99
C LYS A 744 -52.13 -6.52 -14.15
N LYS A 745 -51.46 -6.62 -13.00
CA LYS A 745 -51.18 -5.49 -12.10
C LYS A 745 -50.11 -4.56 -12.68
N ALA A 746 -49.06 -5.12 -13.30
CA ALA A 746 -48.05 -4.37 -14.04
C ALA A 746 -48.66 -3.56 -15.20
N ARG A 747 -49.59 -4.15 -15.96
CA ARG A 747 -50.34 -3.46 -17.02
C ARG A 747 -51.29 -2.36 -16.51
N LYS A 748 -51.84 -2.49 -15.30
CA LYS A 748 -52.80 -1.52 -14.71
C LYS A 748 -52.16 -0.30 -14.06
N ALA A 749 -50.87 -0.36 -13.69
CA ALA A 749 -50.20 0.76 -13.01
C ALA A 749 -50.07 2.04 -13.86
N ASP A 750 -50.39 2.00 -15.17
CA ASP A 750 -50.17 3.11 -16.12
C ASP A 750 -51.39 3.99 -16.44
N SER A 751 -52.61 3.69 -16.01
CA SER A 751 -53.76 4.50 -16.48
C SER A 751 -54.06 5.77 -15.66
N SER A 752 -53.37 6.04 -14.55
CA SER A 752 -53.83 7.07 -13.59
C SER A 752 -52.84 8.20 -13.27
N LYS A 753 -51.59 8.18 -13.75
CA LYS A 753 -50.61 9.24 -13.46
C LYS A 753 -49.63 9.48 -14.61
N VAL A 754 -50.11 10.04 -15.71
CA VAL A 754 -49.24 10.86 -16.57
C VAL A 754 -49.35 12.29 -16.06
N PRO A 755 -48.30 12.87 -15.44
CA PRO A 755 -48.40 14.22 -14.95
C PRO A 755 -48.51 15.19 -16.13
N LEU A 756 -49.50 16.07 -16.10
CA LEU A 756 -49.87 17.03 -17.15
C LEU A 756 -48.67 17.83 -17.69
N TYR A 757 -47.60 17.98 -16.91
CA TYR A 757 -46.38 18.68 -17.34
C TYR A 757 -45.60 17.96 -18.45
N VAL A 758 -45.65 16.63 -18.55
CA VAL A 758 -44.94 15.87 -19.61
C VAL A 758 -45.65 16.04 -20.95
N LEU A 759 -46.99 16.03 -20.93
CA LEU A 759 -47.82 16.36 -22.08
C LEU A 759 -47.66 17.83 -22.48
N ALA A 760 -47.60 18.75 -21.52
CA ALA A 760 -47.37 20.17 -21.79
C ALA A 760 -45.97 20.45 -22.37
N ALA A 761 -44.92 19.78 -21.87
CA ALA A 761 -43.56 19.90 -22.39
C ALA A 761 -43.43 19.33 -23.81
N SER A 762 -44.04 18.17 -24.07
CA SER A 762 -44.07 17.57 -25.41
C SER A 762 -44.88 18.42 -26.40
N LEU A 763 -45.96 19.07 -25.96
CA LEU A 763 -46.74 19.97 -26.78
C LEU A 763 -45.97 21.27 -27.07
N ALA A 764 -45.27 21.84 -26.08
CA ALA A 764 -44.45 23.03 -26.24
C ALA A 764 -43.28 22.79 -27.22
N VAL A 765 -42.62 21.64 -27.15
CA VAL A 765 -41.55 21.26 -28.10
C VAL A 765 -42.12 21.07 -29.51
N THR A 766 -43.30 20.44 -29.64
CA THR A 766 -43.97 20.28 -30.95
C THR A 766 -44.37 21.63 -31.55
N ILE A 767 -44.90 22.55 -30.75
CA ILE A 767 -45.24 23.92 -31.17
C ILE A 767 -43.97 24.68 -31.56
N LEU A 768 -42.86 24.54 -30.83
CA LEU A 768 -41.58 25.15 -31.16
C LEU A 768 -41.03 24.64 -32.50
N ILE A 769 -41.11 23.32 -32.75
CA ILE A 769 -40.70 22.72 -34.02
C ILE A 769 -41.59 23.20 -35.17
N LEU A 770 -42.91 23.32 -34.96
CA LEU A 770 -43.83 23.85 -35.97
C LEU A 770 -43.57 25.34 -36.26
N LEU A 771 -43.27 26.15 -35.24
CA LEU A 771 -42.90 27.56 -35.41
C LEU A 771 -41.57 27.71 -36.16
N LEU A 772 -40.57 26.90 -35.82
CA LEU A 772 -39.27 26.88 -36.53
C LEU A 772 -39.42 26.38 -37.98
N GLY A 773 -40.36 25.47 -38.24
CA GLY A 773 -40.72 25.03 -39.59
C GLY A 773 -41.49 26.09 -40.38
N PHE A 774 -42.33 26.90 -39.72
CA PHE A 774 -43.11 27.96 -40.35
C PHE A 774 -42.23 29.14 -40.78
N PHE A 775 -41.24 29.52 -39.97
CA PHE A 775 -40.26 30.56 -40.33
C PHE A 775 -39.29 30.16 -41.45
N ARG A 776 -39.20 28.87 -41.78
CA ARG A 776 -38.38 28.36 -42.90
C ARG A 776 -39.09 28.35 -44.25
N ARG A 777 -40.36 28.75 -44.32
CA ARG A 777 -41.19 28.55 -45.52
C ARG A 777 -41.21 29.72 -46.52
N ASP A 778 -40.55 30.84 -46.21
CA ASP A 778 -40.55 32.05 -47.06
C ASP A 778 -39.23 32.39 -47.78
N GLU A 779 -38.21 31.53 -47.76
CA GLU A 779 -37.04 31.69 -48.63
C GLU A 779 -37.05 30.65 -49.77
N GLY A 780 -37.33 31.16 -50.97
CA GLY A 780 -37.48 30.38 -52.19
C GLY A 780 -36.18 29.73 -52.69
N ALA A 781 -36.38 28.51 -53.21
CA ALA A 781 -35.59 27.77 -54.20
C ALA A 781 -34.23 28.33 -54.67
N VAL A 782 -33.14 27.68 -54.24
CA VAL A 782 -31.95 27.44 -55.09
C VAL A 782 -31.36 26.05 -54.79
N GLY A 783 -31.34 25.22 -55.86
CA GLY A 783 -30.33 24.23 -56.24
C GLY A 783 -29.59 23.38 -55.20
N ALA A 784 -29.75 22.06 -55.33
CA ALA A 784 -28.91 21.04 -54.75
C ALA A 784 -27.49 21.02 -55.35
N ALA A 785 -26.45 21.06 -54.51
CA ALA A 785 -25.19 20.32 -54.62
C ALA A 785 -24.29 20.62 -53.40
N ASP A 786 -23.74 19.57 -52.80
CA ASP A 786 -22.63 19.51 -51.84
C ASP A 786 -22.59 20.47 -50.63
N MET A 787 -22.84 19.93 -49.43
CA MET A 787 -22.38 20.53 -48.18
C MET A 787 -21.66 19.51 -47.29
N THR A 788 -20.35 19.48 -47.48
CA THR A 788 -19.34 19.20 -46.46
C THR A 788 -19.50 20.12 -45.25
N VAL A 789 -19.24 19.55 -44.07
CA VAL A 789 -19.17 20.17 -42.75
C VAL A 789 -18.40 21.50 -42.79
N VAL A 790 -19.09 22.60 -42.45
CA VAL A 790 -18.45 23.89 -42.15
C VAL A 790 -18.82 24.35 -40.75
N ASN A 791 -17.77 24.70 -40.04
CA ASN A 791 -17.62 25.10 -38.65
C ASN A 791 -18.41 26.39 -38.34
N ILE A 792 -19.28 26.36 -37.33
CA ILE A 792 -20.05 27.54 -36.86
C ILE A 792 -19.13 28.39 -35.98
N GLY A 793 -18.27 29.16 -36.64
CA GLY A 793 -17.58 30.29 -36.05
C GLY A 793 -17.68 31.44 -37.04
N THR A 794 -18.39 32.51 -36.65
CA THR A 794 -18.62 33.77 -37.39
C THR A 794 -19.76 33.81 -38.42
N LEU A 795 -20.98 34.05 -37.92
CA LEU A 795 -22.03 34.73 -38.69
C LEU A 795 -22.55 35.93 -37.87
N LYS A 796 -22.15 37.14 -38.28
CA LYS A 796 -22.72 38.41 -37.83
C LYS A 796 -24.02 38.66 -38.59
N LEU A 797 -25.16 38.40 -37.96
CA LEU A 797 -26.46 38.88 -38.44
C LEU A 797 -26.79 40.22 -37.78
N LYS A 798 -26.92 41.26 -38.61
CA LYS A 798 -27.40 42.59 -38.22
C LYS A 798 -28.94 42.57 -38.17
N PHE A 799 -29.50 42.27 -37.01
CA PHE A 799 -30.85 42.68 -36.62
C PHE A 799 -30.79 43.18 -35.17
N GLY A 800 -31.59 44.21 -34.85
CA GLY A 800 -31.55 44.91 -33.56
C GLY A 800 -31.72 43.95 -32.37
N GLU A 801 -30.60 43.66 -31.70
CA GLU A 801 -30.43 42.64 -30.67
C GLU A 801 -31.21 42.91 -29.37
N LYS A 802 -31.89 44.05 -29.26
CA LYS A 802 -32.58 44.49 -28.04
C LYS A 802 -34.05 44.11 -27.98
N ASP A 803 -34.74 43.92 -29.11
CA ASP A 803 -36.19 43.69 -29.09
C ASP A 803 -36.57 42.20 -28.98
N ILE A 804 -35.77 41.31 -29.57
CA ILE A 804 -35.99 39.85 -29.49
C ILE A 804 -35.57 39.30 -28.13
N LEU A 805 -34.45 39.79 -27.58
CA LEU A 805 -33.99 39.39 -26.26
C LEU A 805 -34.97 39.85 -25.17
N GLY A 806 -35.57 41.04 -25.33
CA GLY A 806 -36.62 41.53 -24.44
C GLY A 806 -37.86 40.64 -24.43
N LEU A 807 -38.29 40.15 -25.60
CA LEU A 807 -39.46 39.27 -25.71
C LEU A 807 -39.22 37.89 -25.09
N VAL A 808 -38.03 37.31 -25.31
CA VAL A 808 -37.65 36.00 -24.75
C VAL A 808 -37.50 36.08 -23.23
N VAL A 809 -36.86 37.14 -22.71
CA VAL A 809 -36.74 37.37 -21.27
C VAL A 809 -38.11 37.60 -20.63
N ALA A 810 -39.01 38.36 -21.27
CA ALA A 810 -40.37 38.55 -20.77
C ALA A 810 -41.17 37.23 -20.72
N ALA A 811 -41.06 36.39 -21.75
CA ALA A 811 -41.74 35.08 -21.78
C ALA A 811 -41.20 34.14 -20.68
N VAL A 812 -39.89 34.12 -20.45
CA VAL A 812 -39.25 33.32 -19.40
C VAL A 812 -39.61 33.84 -18.01
N VAL A 813 -39.66 35.16 -17.81
CA VAL A 813 -40.07 35.76 -16.52
C VAL A 813 -41.54 35.48 -16.23
N VAL A 814 -42.44 35.60 -17.20
CA VAL A 814 -43.86 35.24 -17.00
C VAL A 814 -44.02 33.75 -16.67
N PHE A 815 -43.24 32.88 -17.31
CA PHE A 815 -43.28 31.44 -17.04
C PHE A 815 -42.76 31.09 -15.64
N ILE A 816 -41.64 31.69 -15.21
CA ILE A 816 -41.07 31.49 -13.87
C ILE A 816 -42.00 32.06 -12.80
N THR A 817 -42.57 33.24 -13.02
CA THR A 817 -43.49 33.89 -12.06
C THR A 817 -44.80 33.13 -11.94
N GLY A 818 -45.33 32.56 -13.02
CA GLY A 818 -46.49 31.68 -12.99
C GLY A 818 -46.23 30.35 -12.27
N ALA A 819 -45.05 29.76 -12.46
CA ALA A 819 -44.67 28.53 -11.76
C ALA A 819 -44.49 28.75 -10.24
N LEU A 820 -43.98 29.91 -9.83
CA LEU A 820 -43.79 30.30 -8.43
C LEU A 820 -45.10 30.68 -7.70
N GLN A 821 -46.19 30.96 -8.41
CA GLN A 821 -47.51 31.21 -7.78
C GLN A 821 -48.37 29.94 -7.63
N ILE A 822 -47.97 28.83 -8.29
CA ILE A 822 -48.66 27.54 -8.25
C ILE A 822 -47.96 26.55 -7.30
N THR A 823 -46.79 26.92 -6.78
CA THR A 823 -46.12 26.27 -5.64
C THR A 823 -46.37 27.07 -4.38
#